data_AF-A0A9P5XL26-F1
#
_entry.id   AF-A0A9P5XL26-F1
#
_cell.length_a   1.000
_cell.length_b   1.000
_cell.length_c   1.000
_cell.angle_alpha   90.00
_cell.angle_beta   90.00
_cell.angle_gamma   90.00
#
_symmetry.space_group_name_H-M   'P 1'
#
loop_
_entity.id
_entity.type
_entity.pdbx_description
1 polymer ?
#
loop_
_entity_poly.entity_id
_entity_poly.type
_entity_poly.pdbx_seq_one_letter_code
_entity_poly.pdbx_strand_id
1 'polypeptide(L)'
;MAAIPGHIKNEVVVIGCHRDAWVMGAADPTSGTVSLLEIVKGLGVLLKSGWAPLRTIVIASWDAEEYGLIGSTEWGEDFSDWISENVVTYLNVDVSVDGSRWNVAGSPSLAHLIKDVALNVDHPTFPGKKLWDARNDEGPYKGLNLTIDQEFLEVYEQANAERKASKTSVYPLGSGSDFTVFLQRLGVRSGLRLYSLGCGVPLPLSLRQSTLAIGTKESREATLKLTTKHAPKRPTAWIDVYYPVLDTGLDRNLSIINDAGLVEWKADLDEDGDPRDVEAHKYRTAVPTWHGFSRAGDVTGELIYANYGTQEDYAELVAVGTNFTGKIVITRYGGIGRGLKIQGAQELGAAGVLIYSDPRDDGYVTVANGFAPYPAGPARNPTSVERGSVQYATIYPGDPTTPGYPAYEDAERTEATNIPAIPSLPISWSNAQRLLEEIGDIYVEDGKGSKRLSGNTSRNKIRLVNNVDNKVTPIWNTMAAIPGHIKNEIVVIGCHRDAWVMGAADPVSGTVSLLEIVKGLGILLRSGWTPLRTIVIASWDGEEHGLIGSTEWGEDFSDWILENVVSYLNVDVSVAGSRWNAAGSPSLAHLIKDAALTVDHPTFPGKKLWDARNDDGPYKGLNLTIDQEFLQAYEQTDAQRKGSKTGVDPLGTGSDFTVFLQRLGVASADQSFLPSPWDAVYHYHSIYDSRHWLEVYADPGFYRHVAVAKHLGLMGLKLADSLLIPLNTTQYALELSDYLTRVEALIPDNLETEPDFSALRAAIADVQAASLKLDTEKQAALKDFEKLLKYLPPYPPSQVPRRRLRHSCRNPQDQPPSFITRVKDWIKDVFGVPPTMETAISWEVAKVFGEDSWEGVLGYAFSTAEGAGDEVLPPWVPRPIKKFIEAARRLGRANKALIAFERGFISEGGIKDREWYKHLGVAPGKWLGYGATTFPALTEAITIEKNITLVDYEARRLTGLINKLAERITPT
;
A
#
# COMPACT_ATOMS: atom_id res chain seq x y z
N MET A 1 9.70 40.54 6.93
CA MET A 1 8.46 40.40 6.13
C MET A 1 7.71 41.72 6.08
N ALA A 2 6.90 41.95 5.03
CA ALA A 2 5.98 43.08 4.91
C ALA A 2 4.64 42.63 4.31
N ALA A 3 3.53 43.32 4.59
CA ALA A 3 2.22 42.95 4.07
C ALA A 3 1.52 44.15 3.41
N ILE A 4 0.89 43.89 2.26
CA ILE A 4 0.00 44.81 1.56
C ILE A 4 -1.43 44.29 1.76
N PRO A 5 -2.27 44.95 2.58
CA PRO A 5 -3.61 44.47 2.87
C PRO A 5 -4.49 44.41 1.62
N GLY A 6 -5.16 43.28 1.43
CA GLY A 6 -6.17 43.13 0.39
C GLY A 6 -7.60 43.35 0.89
N HIS A 7 -8.54 43.42 -0.04
CA HIS A 7 -9.97 43.51 0.29
C HIS A 7 -10.51 42.23 0.95
N ILE A 8 -9.96 41.06 0.58
CA ILE A 8 -10.22 39.76 1.19
C ILE A 8 -9.12 39.51 2.22
N LYS A 9 -9.44 39.77 3.50
CA LYS A 9 -8.44 39.78 4.58
C LYS A 9 -7.87 38.40 4.92
N ASN A 10 -8.59 37.32 4.60
CA ASN A 10 -8.22 35.94 4.98
C ASN A 10 -7.61 35.14 3.82
N GLU A 11 -7.30 35.79 2.70
CA GLU A 11 -6.59 35.16 1.58
C GLU A 11 -5.29 35.92 1.34
N VAL A 12 -4.19 35.18 1.39
CA VAL A 12 -2.83 35.69 1.38
C VAL A 12 -2.05 35.04 0.25
N VAL A 13 -1.36 35.85 -0.54
CA VAL A 13 -0.33 35.39 -1.46
C VAL A 13 1.01 35.74 -0.83
N VAL A 14 1.83 34.73 -0.55
CA VAL A 14 3.19 34.95 -0.05
C VAL A 14 4.13 34.95 -1.24
N ILE A 15 4.96 35.98 -1.37
CA ILE A 15 6.04 36.08 -2.35
C ILE A 15 7.34 36.17 -1.55
N GLY A 16 8.28 35.26 -1.79
CA GLY A 16 9.51 35.25 -1.01
C GLY A 16 10.74 34.78 -1.77
N CYS A 17 11.89 35.06 -1.17
CA CYS A 17 13.20 34.51 -1.51
C CYS A 17 14.10 34.48 -0.27
N HIS A 18 15.23 33.79 -0.29
CA HIS A 18 16.27 33.98 0.73
C HIS A 18 17.22 35.13 0.38
N ARG A 19 18.07 35.50 1.34
CA ARG A 19 19.03 36.62 1.20
C ARG A 19 20.45 36.30 1.66
N ASP A 20 20.70 35.11 2.20
CA ASP A 20 22.03 34.67 2.64
C ASP A 20 22.77 33.89 1.55
N ALA A 21 24.10 33.95 1.60
CA ALA A 21 25.00 33.27 0.68
C ALA A 21 26.20 32.73 1.47
N TRP A 22 26.82 31.63 1.02
CA TRP A 22 28.09 31.16 1.59
C TRP A 22 29.23 32.20 1.44
N VAL A 23 29.22 32.95 0.34
CA VAL A 23 30.24 33.97 -0.02
C VAL A 23 29.59 35.16 -0.76
N MET A 24 30.01 35.45 -2.00
CA MET A 24 29.40 36.46 -2.87
C MET A 24 28.45 35.77 -3.86
N GLY A 25 27.14 35.86 -3.58
CA GLY A 25 26.11 35.12 -4.30
C GLY A 25 25.36 35.93 -5.35
N ALA A 26 25.89 36.03 -6.59
CA ALA A 26 25.33 36.92 -7.62
C ALA A 26 24.01 36.40 -8.24
N ALA A 27 23.96 35.13 -8.64
CA ALA A 27 22.72 34.49 -9.09
C ALA A 27 21.87 34.10 -7.88
N ASP A 28 22.52 33.52 -6.88
CA ASP A 28 21.91 33.00 -5.67
C ASP A 28 22.61 33.60 -4.45
N PRO A 29 21.96 34.42 -3.60
CA PRO A 29 20.55 34.85 -3.62
C PRO A 29 20.30 36.18 -4.33
N THR A 30 21.36 36.90 -4.74
CA THR A 30 21.26 38.35 -5.04
C THR A 30 20.25 38.63 -6.17
N SER A 31 20.21 37.80 -7.21
CA SER A 31 19.24 37.99 -8.31
C SER A 31 17.79 37.92 -7.79
N GLY A 32 17.47 36.93 -6.96
CA GLY A 32 16.14 36.75 -6.36
C GLY A 32 15.77 37.91 -5.43
N THR A 33 16.72 38.35 -4.61
CA THR A 33 16.55 39.53 -3.74
C THR A 33 16.26 40.80 -4.56
N VAL A 34 17.00 41.03 -5.65
CA VAL A 34 16.76 42.18 -6.54
C VAL A 34 15.36 42.11 -7.17
N SER A 35 14.96 40.94 -7.66
CA SER A 35 13.64 40.71 -8.24
C SER A 35 12.52 40.94 -7.21
N LEU A 36 12.67 40.46 -5.97
CA LEU A 36 11.72 40.72 -4.89
C LEU A 36 11.58 42.23 -4.61
N LEU A 37 12.70 42.97 -4.57
CA LEU A 37 12.69 44.42 -4.36
C LEU A 37 12.03 45.19 -5.51
N GLU A 38 12.24 44.77 -6.77
CA GLU A 38 11.56 45.37 -7.92
C GLU A 38 10.05 45.07 -7.93
N ILE A 39 9.64 43.85 -7.54
CA ILE A 39 8.23 43.51 -7.32
C ILE A 39 7.62 44.46 -6.28
N VAL A 40 8.30 44.67 -5.15
CA VAL A 40 7.85 45.59 -4.09
C VAL A 40 7.72 47.03 -4.61
N LYS A 41 8.68 47.52 -5.40
CA LYS A 41 8.60 48.86 -6.02
C LYS A 41 7.41 48.97 -6.97
N GLY A 42 7.19 47.98 -7.84
CA GLY A 42 6.08 47.94 -8.78
C GLY A 42 4.73 47.96 -8.07
N LEU A 43 4.56 47.12 -7.03
CA LEU A 43 3.37 47.14 -6.17
C LEU A 43 3.19 48.49 -5.48
N GLY A 44 4.28 49.13 -5.04
CA GLY A 44 4.25 50.47 -4.46
C GLY A 44 3.76 51.56 -5.41
N VAL A 45 4.10 51.47 -6.70
CA VAL A 45 3.58 52.39 -7.74
C VAL A 45 2.09 52.18 -7.95
N LEU A 46 1.64 50.93 -8.02
CA LEU A 46 0.21 50.59 -8.14
C LEU A 46 -0.59 51.10 -6.93
N LEU A 47 -0.07 50.91 -5.70
CA LEU A 47 -0.71 51.43 -4.50
C LEU A 47 -0.87 52.96 -4.54
N LYS A 48 0.15 53.68 -5.02
CA LYS A 48 0.11 55.15 -5.18
C LYS A 48 -0.89 55.61 -6.23
N SER A 49 -1.20 54.80 -7.24
CA SER A 49 -2.23 55.10 -8.25
C SER A 49 -3.65 54.75 -7.78
N GLY A 50 -3.82 54.28 -6.55
CA GLY A 50 -5.11 53.92 -5.95
C GLY A 50 -5.52 52.47 -6.19
N TRP A 51 -4.65 51.64 -6.77
CA TRP A 51 -4.90 50.19 -6.86
C TRP A 51 -4.70 49.53 -5.50
N ALA A 52 -5.57 48.60 -5.14
CA ALA A 52 -5.43 47.76 -3.96
C ALA A 52 -5.63 46.29 -4.37
N PRO A 53 -4.85 45.35 -3.83
CA PRO A 53 -4.99 43.96 -4.21
C PRO A 53 -6.29 43.36 -3.64
N LEU A 54 -6.86 42.38 -4.35
CA LEU A 54 -8.04 41.68 -3.84
C LEU A 54 -7.67 40.78 -2.64
N ARG A 55 -6.49 40.14 -2.68
CA ARG A 55 -5.93 39.31 -1.61
C ARG A 55 -4.78 40.03 -0.93
N THR A 56 -4.54 39.76 0.34
CA THR A 56 -3.36 40.30 1.03
C THR A 56 -2.11 39.74 0.37
N ILE A 57 -1.12 40.58 0.09
CA ILE A 57 0.18 40.14 -0.43
C ILE A 57 1.20 40.26 0.69
N VAL A 58 1.84 39.16 1.04
CA VAL A 58 2.91 39.11 2.03
C VAL A 58 4.24 38.91 1.31
N ILE A 59 5.18 39.81 1.58
CA ILE A 59 6.54 39.79 1.07
C ILE A 59 7.43 39.22 2.15
N ALA A 60 8.07 38.09 1.87
CA ALA A 60 8.98 37.40 2.77
C ALA A 60 10.41 37.42 2.24
N SER A 61 11.37 37.56 3.14
CA SER A 61 12.78 37.41 2.83
C SER A 61 13.38 36.58 3.95
N TRP A 62 13.90 35.41 3.60
CA TRP A 62 14.38 34.39 4.52
C TRP A 62 15.89 34.48 4.71
N ASP A 63 16.38 34.01 5.85
CA ASP A 63 17.80 33.95 6.21
C ASP A 63 18.16 32.48 6.50
N ALA A 64 19.45 32.16 6.52
CA ALA A 64 19.97 30.82 6.80
C ALA A 64 19.40 29.70 5.88
N GLU A 65 19.10 30.04 4.62
CA GLU A 65 18.66 29.10 3.60
C GLU A 65 19.81 28.17 3.17
N GLU A 66 21.01 28.73 3.05
CA GLU A 66 22.24 28.00 2.72
C GLU A 66 22.64 27.00 3.81
N TYR A 67 22.19 27.25 5.05
CA TYR A 67 22.40 26.37 6.20
C TYR A 67 21.32 25.27 6.34
N GLY A 68 20.50 25.08 5.31
CA GLY A 68 19.45 24.05 5.29
C GLY A 68 18.03 24.60 5.50
N LEU A 69 17.70 25.73 4.87
CA LEU A 69 16.35 26.33 4.88
C LEU A 69 15.88 26.81 6.27
N ILE A 70 16.78 27.09 7.20
CA ILE A 70 16.44 27.24 8.63
C ILE A 70 15.42 28.37 8.84
N GLY A 71 15.66 29.57 8.28
CA GLY A 71 14.78 30.71 8.54
C GLY A 71 13.36 30.58 7.98
N SER A 72 13.20 29.91 6.84
CA SER A 72 11.88 29.61 6.29
C SER A 72 11.22 28.41 6.99
N THR A 73 12.02 27.46 7.49
CA THR A 73 11.58 26.31 8.29
C THR A 73 10.99 26.76 9.62
N GLU A 74 11.75 27.46 10.44
CA GLU A 74 11.30 27.94 11.76
C GLU A 74 10.03 28.82 11.64
N TRP A 75 9.99 29.70 10.63
CA TRP A 75 8.80 30.51 10.39
C TRP A 75 7.61 29.68 9.88
N GLY A 76 7.86 28.72 9.00
CA GLY A 76 6.83 27.79 8.52
C GLY A 76 6.27 26.91 9.64
N GLU A 77 7.09 26.59 10.63
CA GLU A 77 6.70 25.85 11.84
C GLU A 77 5.88 26.71 12.81
N ASP A 78 6.37 27.91 13.14
CA ASP A 78 5.72 28.84 14.06
C ASP A 78 4.35 29.34 13.54
N PHE A 79 4.22 29.47 12.21
CA PHE A 79 3.02 30.01 11.57
C PHE A 79 2.26 28.96 10.75
N SER A 80 2.50 27.67 10.96
CA SER A 80 1.92 26.58 10.16
C SER A 80 0.41 26.65 10.02
N ASP A 81 -0.28 27.00 11.12
CA ASP A 81 -1.74 27.11 11.15
C ASP A 81 -2.21 28.28 10.29
N TRP A 82 -1.62 29.46 10.50
CA TRP A 82 -1.93 30.66 9.76
C TRP A 82 -1.64 30.51 8.26
N ILE A 83 -0.51 29.89 7.92
CA ILE A 83 -0.12 29.56 6.54
C ILE A 83 -1.21 28.69 5.91
N SER A 84 -1.61 27.62 6.58
CA SER A 84 -2.58 26.69 6.03
C SER A 84 -3.98 27.26 5.86
N GLU A 85 -4.38 28.20 6.72
CA GLU A 85 -5.69 28.83 6.69
C GLU A 85 -5.78 29.99 5.70
N ASN A 86 -4.70 30.76 5.56
CA ASN A 86 -4.74 32.05 4.90
C ASN A 86 -3.90 32.08 3.61
N VAL A 87 -2.85 31.26 3.47
CA VAL A 87 -1.95 31.33 2.31
C VAL A 87 -2.49 30.50 1.15
N VAL A 88 -2.92 31.21 0.10
CA VAL A 88 -3.46 30.64 -1.14
C VAL A 88 -2.36 30.06 -2.02
N THR A 89 -1.21 30.74 -2.06
CA THR A 89 -0.02 30.28 -2.79
C THR A 89 1.24 30.93 -2.23
N TYR A 90 2.33 30.19 -2.26
CA TYR A 90 3.69 30.72 -2.13
C TYR A 90 4.29 30.85 -3.52
N LEU A 91 4.84 32.01 -3.84
CA LEU A 91 5.59 32.28 -5.07
C LEU A 91 7.04 32.53 -4.68
N ASN A 92 7.90 31.57 -5.00
CA ASN A 92 9.32 31.71 -4.78
C ASN A 92 9.98 32.46 -5.94
N VAL A 93 10.86 33.42 -5.64
CA VAL A 93 11.68 34.15 -6.62
C VAL A 93 13.18 33.93 -6.42
N ASP A 94 13.56 32.86 -5.71
CA ASP A 94 14.94 32.39 -5.62
C ASP A 94 15.56 32.20 -7.00
N VAL A 95 16.82 32.61 -7.14
CA VAL A 95 17.60 32.51 -8.38
C VAL A 95 16.82 32.96 -9.63
N SER A 96 16.30 34.19 -9.60
CA SER A 96 15.48 34.72 -10.69
C SER A 96 16.21 34.85 -12.04
N VAL A 97 17.56 34.93 -12.04
CA VAL A 97 18.39 34.95 -13.25
C VAL A 97 19.73 34.23 -13.01
N ASP A 98 19.96 33.10 -13.68
CA ASP A 98 21.24 32.37 -13.72
C ASP A 98 21.72 32.05 -15.15
N GLY A 99 20.91 32.34 -16.17
CA GLY A 99 21.22 32.07 -17.56
C GLY A 99 20.23 32.66 -18.55
N SER A 100 20.38 32.31 -19.83
CA SER A 100 19.50 32.80 -20.91
C SER A 100 18.16 32.05 -20.99
N ARG A 101 18.08 30.85 -20.39
CA ARG A 101 16.89 30.01 -20.42
C ARG A 101 15.99 30.39 -19.26
N TRP A 102 14.72 30.65 -19.55
CA TRP A 102 13.75 30.84 -18.49
C TRP A 102 13.34 29.48 -17.91
N ASN A 103 13.72 29.23 -16.66
CA ASN A 103 13.39 28.02 -15.93
C ASN A 103 12.29 28.32 -14.89
N VAL A 104 11.23 27.51 -14.86
CA VAL A 104 10.12 27.70 -13.92
C VAL A 104 9.60 26.36 -13.43
N ALA A 105 9.53 26.22 -12.11
CA ALA A 105 8.97 25.06 -11.43
C ALA A 105 7.72 25.45 -10.64
N GLY A 106 6.82 24.51 -10.44
CA GLY A 106 5.58 24.78 -9.73
C GLY A 106 4.68 23.57 -9.61
N SER A 107 3.72 23.65 -8.70
CA SER A 107 2.66 22.65 -8.60
C SER A 107 1.87 22.58 -9.92
N PRO A 108 1.39 21.40 -10.34
CA PRO A 108 0.61 21.26 -11.58
C PRO A 108 -0.60 22.21 -11.64
N SER A 109 -1.19 22.56 -10.49
CA SER A 109 -2.30 23.52 -10.39
C SER A 109 -1.94 24.95 -10.84
N LEU A 110 -0.66 25.34 -10.78
CA LEU A 110 -0.20 26.65 -11.22
C LEU A 110 0.29 26.65 -12.68
N ALA A 111 0.43 25.49 -13.32
CA ALA A 111 1.07 25.38 -14.63
C ALA A 111 0.39 26.22 -15.72
N HIS A 112 -0.95 26.23 -15.73
CA HIS A 112 -1.72 27.06 -16.66
C HIS A 112 -1.59 28.55 -16.36
N LEU A 113 -1.69 28.95 -15.09
CA LEU A 113 -1.52 30.34 -14.69
C LEU A 113 -0.13 30.87 -15.05
N ILE A 114 0.92 30.09 -14.79
CA ILE A 114 2.31 30.42 -15.13
C ILE A 114 2.45 30.63 -16.64
N LYS A 115 1.91 29.69 -17.43
CA LYS A 115 1.93 29.78 -18.90
C LYS A 115 1.20 31.02 -19.41
N ASP A 116 -0.02 31.24 -18.95
CA ASP A 116 -0.86 32.34 -19.41
C ASP A 116 -0.24 33.71 -19.06
N VAL A 117 0.33 33.84 -17.86
CA VAL A 117 1.05 35.07 -17.47
C VAL A 117 2.31 35.26 -18.32
N ALA A 118 3.10 34.21 -18.54
CA ALA A 118 4.33 34.29 -19.33
C ALA A 118 4.09 34.63 -20.81
N LEU A 119 2.92 34.26 -21.37
CA LEU A 119 2.51 34.67 -22.71
C LEU A 119 2.17 36.17 -22.82
N ASN A 120 1.97 36.85 -21.69
CA ASN A 120 1.69 38.29 -21.63
C ASN A 120 2.94 39.14 -21.35
N VAL A 121 4.06 38.51 -20.99
CA VAL A 121 5.33 39.21 -20.73
C VAL A 121 6.20 39.14 -21.99
N ASP A 122 6.74 40.27 -22.41
CA ASP A 122 7.65 40.31 -23.55
C ASP A 122 8.97 39.62 -23.22
N HIS A 123 9.52 38.94 -24.22
CA HIS A 123 10.81 38.30 -24.09
C HIS A 123 11.91 39.36 -23.88
N PRO A 124 12.79 39.22 -22.86
CA PRO A 124 13.75 40.26 -22.50
C PRO A 124 14.80 40.52 -23.59
N THR A 125 15.20 39.48 -24.32
CA THR A 125 16.25 39.55 -25.35
C THR A 125 15.74 39.68 -26.79
N PHE A 126 14.63 39.04 -27.16
CA PHE A 126 14.19 38.91 -28.56
C PHE A 126 12.86 39.65 -28.80
N PRO A 127 12.89 40.84 -29.43
CA PRO A 127 11.69 41.61 -29.73
C PRO A 127 10.64 40.79 -30.51
N GLY A 128 9.38 40.88 -30.10
CA GLY A 128 8.26 40.16 -30.73
C GLY A 128 8.02 38.73 -30.22
N LYS A 129 8.89 38.19 -29.36
CA LYS A 129 8.66 36.94 -28.63
C LYS A 129 8.10 37.21 -27.23
N LYS A 130 7.55 36.17 -26.59
CA LYS A 130 7.07 36.20 -25.21
C LYS A 130 8.01 35.48 -24.25
N LEU A 131 7.91 35.77 -22.96
CA LEU A 131 8.74 35.13 -21.93
C LEU A 131 8.60 33.60 -21.97
N TRP A 132 7.41 33.09 -22.30
CA TRP A 132 7.17 31.66 -22.50
C TRP A 132 8.08 31.01 -23.56
N ASP A 133 8.51 31.78 -24.56
CA ASP A 133 9.41 31.33 -25.63
C ASP A 133 10.85 31.18 -25.14
N ALA A 134 11.25 31.92 -24.09
CA ALA A 134 12.59 31.94 -23.53
C ALA A 134 13.01 30.61 -22.88
N ARG A 135 12.05 29.69 -22.64
CA ARG A 135 12.33 28.30 -22.24
C ARG A 135 13.15 27.53 -23.28
N ASN A 136 13.09 28.00 -24.53
CA ASN A 136 13.81 27.41 -25.65
C ASN A 136 15.07 28.19 -26.05
N ASP A 137 15.45 29.22 -25.29
CA ASP A 137 16.67 29.97 -25.58
C ASP A 137 17.90 29.08 -25.44
N GLU A 138 18.94 29.32 -26.20
CA GLU A 138 20.08 28.38 -26.29
C GLU A 138 21.40 29.02 -25.89
N GLY A 139 21.35 30.18 -25.25
CA GLY A 139 22.51 30.90 -24.78
C GLY A 139 23.23 31.68 -25.88
N PRO A 140 24.06 32.67 -25.48
CA PRO A 140 24.79 33.52 -26.41
C PRO A 140 25.93 32.80 -27.13
N TYR A 141 26.31 31.60 -26.68
CA TYR A 141 27.44 30.83 -27.21
C TYR A 141 27.03 29.74 -28.20
N LYS A 142 25.73 29.54 -28.46
CA LYS A 142 25.27 28.60 -29.49
C LYS A 142 25.80 29.01 -30.85
N GLY A 143 26.44 28.07 -31.56
CA GLY A 143 27.02 28.30 -32.89
C GLY A 143 28.48 28.76 -32.86
N LEU A 144 29.09 28.91 -31.68
CA LEU A 144 30.54 28.97 -31.57
C LEU A 144 31.12 27.56 -31.73
N ASN A 145 32.26 27.46 -32.43
CA ASN A 145 32.93 26.20 -32.71
C ASN A 145 33.70 25.72 -31.47
N LEU A 146 32.95 25.30 -30.45
CA LEU A 146 33.46 24.77 -29.19
C LEU A 146 33.56 23.25 -29.32
N THR A 147 34.68 22.68 -28.89
CA THR A 147 34.85 21.22 -28.83
C THR A 147 34.01 20.70 -27.66
N ILE A 148 32.85 20.13 -27.97
CA ILE A 148 31.96 19.51 -26.99
C ILE A 148 32.05 18.00 -27.21
N ASP A 149 32.11 17.25 -26.12
CA ASP A 149 32.11 15.80 -26.15
C ASP A 149 30.85 15.27 -26.88
N GLN A 150 31.05 14.37 -27.83
CA GLN A 150 30.00 13.93 -28.74
C GLN A 150 28.92 13.09 -28.03
N GLU A 151 29.29 12.32 -27.00
CA GLU A 151 28.33 11.56 -26.18
C GLU A 151 27.48 12.50 -25.34
N PHE A 152 28.08 13.56 -24.79
CA PHE A 152 27.33 14.58 -24.05
C PHE A 152 26.32 15.31 -24.96
N LEU A 153 26.70 15.57 -26.21
CA LEU A 153 25.82 16.21 -27.18
C LEU A 153 24.60 15.34 -27.53
N GLU A 154 24.80 14.03 -27.73
CA GLU A 154 23.72 13.08 -28.03
C GLU A 154 22.74 12.94 -26.86
N VAL A 155 23.24 12.81 -25.63
CA VAL A 155 22.41 12.78 -24.40
C VAL A 155 21.63 14.08 -24.23
N TYR A 156 22.27 15.22 -24.46
CA TYR A 156 21.64 16.53 -24.38
C TYR A 156 20.56 16.74 -25.46
N GLU A 157 20.80 16.28 -26.69
CA GLU A 157 19.83 16.37 -27.79
C GLU A 157 18.62 15.47 -27.55
N GLN A 158 18.83 14.25 -27.03
CA GLN A 158 17.76 13.33 -26.66
C GLN A 158 16.89 13.91 -25.53
N ALA A 159 17.51 14.42 -24.46
CA ALA A 159 16.80 15.09 -23.36
C ALA A 159 16.00 16.33 -23.80
N ASN A 160 16.49 17.07 -24.80
CA ASN A 160 15.77 18.21 -25.37
C ASN A 160 14.61 17.82 -26.29
N ALA A 161 14.72 16.70 -27.00
CA ALA A 161 13.65 16.20 -27.89
C ALA A 161 12.40 15.79 -27.09
N GLU A 162 12.60 15.06 -25.98
CA GLU A 162 11.52 14.67 -25.06
C GLU A 162 10.88 15.88 -24.37
N ARG A 163 11.69 16.91 -24.01
CA ARG A 163 11.19 18.16 -23.43
C ARG A 163 10.32 18.98 -24.39
N LYS A 164 10.68 19.06 -25.68
CA LYS A 164 9.90 19.82 -26.70
C LYS A 164 8.55 19.17 -27.00
N ALA A 165 8.35 17.89 -26.69
CA ALA A 165 7.08 17.18 -26.89
C ALA A 165 6.00 17.57 -25.85
N SER A 166 6.37 18.14 -24.70
CA SER A 166 5.44 18.55 -23.64
C SER A 166 4.83 19.93 -23.89
N LYS A 167 3.52 20.00 -24.19
CA LYS A 167 2.80 21.24 -24.53
C LYS A 167 2.54 22.20 -23.34
N THR A 168 2.90 21.81 -22.11
CA THR A 168 2.61 22.54 -20.86
C THR A 168 3.80 22.68 -19.89
N SER A 169 5.02 22.20 -20.21
CA SER A 169 6.06 21.94 -19.20
C SER A 169 6.44 23.12 -18.27
N VAL A 170 5.92 23.04 -17.05
CA VAL A 170 6.46 23.65 -15.83
C VAL A 170 7.11 22.50 -15.05
N TYR A 171 8.33 22.67 -14.54
CA TYR A 171 9.03 21.59 -13.84
C TYR A 171 8.33 21.24 -12.52
N PRO A 172 8.31 19.95 -12.11
CA PRO A 172 7.88 19.60 -10.76
C PRO A 172 8.86 20.19 -9.74
N LEU A 173 8.32 20.56 -8.57
CA LEU A 173 9.12 21.07 -7.45
C LEU A 173 10.00 19.94 -6.88
N GLY A 174 11.33 20.14 -6.80
CA GLY A 174 12.29 19.22 -6.18
C GLY A 174 12.59 19.57 -4.70
N SER A 175 13.42 18.80 -3.99
CA SER A 175 13.82 19.16 -2.61
C SER A 175 15.10 20.00 -2.61
N GLY A 176 15.01 21.27 -2.18
CA GLY A 176 16.20 22.15 -2.09
C GLY A 176 15.95 23.66 -2.13
N SER A 177 14.80 24.14 -1.66
CA SER A 177 14.51 25.59 -1.51
C SER A 177 13.32 25.77 -0.55
N ASP A 178 13.07 27.00 -0.08
CA ASP A 178 12.10 27.36 0.97
C ASP A 178 10.67 26.80 0.78
N PHE A 179 10.29 26.44 -0.44
CA PHE A 179 9.01 25.80 -0.70
C PHE A 179 8.93 24.36 -0.13
N THR A 180 10.04 23.75 0.28
CA THR A 180 10.14 22.40 0.87
C THR A 180 9.42 22.30 2.22
N VAL A 181 9.49 23.33 3.05
CA VAL A 181 8.79 23.43 4.35
C VAL A 181 7.27 23.44 4.13
N PHE A 182 6.83 24.15 3.09
CA PHE A 182 5.45 24.13 2.65
C PHE A 182 5.05 22.82 1.98
N LEU A 183 5.98 21.94 1.57
CA LEU A 183 5.71 20.64 0.92
C LEU A 183 5.82 19.41 1.86
N GLN A 184 6.70 19.43 2.88
CA GLN A 184 6.99 18.26 3.74
C GLN A 184 5.99 18.08 4.89
N ARG A 185 5.55 19.14 5.58
CA ARG A 185 4.35 19.08 6.44
C ARG A 185 3.06 18.95 5.63
N LEU A 186 3.13 19.29 4.35
CA LEU A 186 2.11 18.89 3.41
C LEU A 186 2.14 17.37 3.18
N GLY A 187 3.18 16.55 3.35
CA GLY A 187 3.12 15.09 3.04
C GLY A 187 1.87 14.34 3.56
N VAL A 188 1.53 14.51 4.83
CA VAL A 188 0.30 13.97 5.46
C VAL A 188 -0.97 14.69 4.95
N ARG A 189 -0.91 16.02 4.75
CA ARG A 189 -1.99 16.80 4.09
C ARG A 189 -2.00 16.66 2.55
N SER A 190 -1.01 16.02 1.94
CA SER A 190 -0.74 15.83 0.52
C SER A 190 -1.35 14.51 0.14
N GLY A 191 -1.23 13.47 0.97
CA GLY A 191 -2.14 12.34 0.93
C GLY A 191 -3.59 12.84 0.96
N LEU A 192 -3.98 13.59 1.98
CA LEU A 192 -5.34 14.15 2.12
C LEU A 192 -5.76 15.05 0.93
N ARG A 193 -4.87 15.91 0.43
CA ARG A 193 -5.09 16.84 -0.69
C ARG A 193 -5.06 16.13 -2.04
N LEU A 194 -4.25 15.08 -2.22
CA LEU A 194 -4.24 14.20 -3.40
C LEU A 194 -5.52 13.37 -3.43
N TYR A 195 -5.99 12.84 -2.28
CA TYR A 195 -7.30 12.21 -2.17
C TYR A 195 -8.43 13.21 -2.46
N SER A 196 -8.36 14.43 -1.92
CA SER A 196 -9.35 15.49 -2.16
C SER A 196 -9.37 15.97 -3.62
N LEU A 197 -8.21 16.27 -4.23
CA LEU A 197 -8.10 16.70 -5.63
C LEU A 197 -8.44 15.57 -6.60
N GLY A 198 -7.95 14.36 -6.31
CA GLY A 198 -8.24 13.14 -7.07
C GLY A 198 -9.73 12.90 -7.13
N CYS A 199 -10.37 12.69 -5.96
CA CYS A 199 -11.80 12.38 -5.82
C CYS A 199 -12.75 13.57 -6.07
N GLY A 200 -12.25 14.79 -6.33
CA GLY A 200 -13.07 15.96 -6.63
C GLY A 200 -13.85 16.51 -5.42
N VAL A 201 -13.28 16.39 -4.22
CA VAL A 201 -13.89 16.75 -2.94
C VAL A 201 -13.45 18.17 -2.54
N PRO A 202 -14.36 19.08 -2.17
CA PRO A 202 -13.94 20.32 -1.51
C PRO A 202 -13.34 19.98 -0.13
N LEU A 203 -12.12 20.46 0.15
CA LEU A 203 -11.61 20.51 1.52
C LEU A 203 -12.72 21.13 2.40
N PRO A 204 -13.05 20.53 3.57
CA PRO A 204 -14.21 20.94 4.35
C PRO A 204 -14.25 22.47 4.53
N LEU A 205 -15.37 23.08 4.12
CA LEU A 205 -15.62 24.54 4.15
C LEU A 205 -15.68 25.14 5.57
N SER A 206 -15.34 24.36 6.60
CA SER A 206 -15.17 24.78 7.98
C SER A 206 -14.15 23.88 8.69
N LEU A 207 -12.86 24.11 8.45
CA LEU A 207 -11.78 23.53 9.25
C LEU A 207 -11.82 23.92 10.74
N ARG A 208 -12.70 24.85 11.14
CA ARG A 208 -12.97 25.18 12.56
C ARG A 208 -13.71 24.10 13.35
N GLN A 209 -14.34 23.11 12.71
CA GLN A 209 -15.05 22.01 13.40
C GLN A 209 -14.51 20.62 13.08
N SER A 210 -13.47 20.53 12.24
CA SER A 210 -12.85 19.26 11.84
C SER A 210 -11.37 19.16 12.23
N THR A 211 -10.86 20.07 13.06
CA THR A 211 -9.65 19.84 13.86
C THR A 211 -10.06 19.12 15.14
N LEU A 212 -10.40 17.85 14.97
CA LEU A 212 -10.40 16.92 16.09
C LEU A 212 -8.93 16.71 16.42
N ALA A 213 -8.54 16.77 17.70
CA ALA A 213 -7.16 16.46 18.03
C ALA A 213 -6.84 15.07 17.49
N ILE A 214 -5.67 14.92 16.90
CA ILE A 214 -5.31 13.74 16.16
C ILE A 214 -5.21 12.55 17.14
N GLY A 215 -5.88 11.42 16.86
CA GLY A 215 -6.05 10.31 17.81
C GLY A 215 -7.25 10.42 18.76
N THR A 216 -8.18 11.35 18.53
CA THR A 216 -9.37 11.51 19.38
C THR A 216 -10.55 10.63 18.96
N LYS A 217 -11.50 10.47 19.90
CA LYS A 217 -12.82 9.86 19.71
C LYS A 217 -13.50 10.30 18.42
N GLU A 218 -13.34 11.56 18.03
CA GLU A 218 -14.01 12.10 16.87
C GLU A 218 -13.36 11.68 15.53
N SER A 219 -12.05 11.35 15.49
CA SER A 219 -11.44 10.75 14.29
C SER A 219 -11.94 9.32 14.10
N ARG A 220 -11.98 8.56 15.19
CA ARG A 220 -12.61 7.23 15.25
C ARG A 220 -14.06 7.25 14.79
N GLU A 221 -14.79 8.31 15.14
CA GLU A 221 -16.15 8.53 14.65
C GLU A 221 -16.24 8.70 13.13
N ALA A 222 -15.20 9.16 12.42
CA ALA A 222 -15.22 9.28 10.96
C ALA A 222 -15.39 7.92 10.29
N THR A 223 -14.68 6.88 10.76
CA THR A 223 -14.82 5.49 10.31
C THR A 223 -16.18 4.91 10.70
N LEU A 224 -16.53 4.98 11.99
CA LEU A 224 -17.77 4.36 12.49
C LEU A 224 -19.02 4.96 11.83
N LYS A 225 -19.05 6.27 11.59
CA LYS A 225 -20.21 6.97 10.99
C LYS A 225 -20.50 6.54 9.56
N LEU A 226 -19.54 5.99 8.81
CA LEU A 226 -19.72 5.60 7.39
C LEU A 226 -20.91 4.67 7.15
N THR A 227 -21.26 3.87 8.17
CA THR A 227 -22.32 2.85 8.10
C THR A 227 -23.65 3.31 8.70
N THR A 228 -23.68 4.52 9.25
CA THR A 228 -24.84 5.07 9.96
C THR A 228 -25.69 5.97 9.05
N LYS A 229 -26.88 6.35 9.52
CA LYS A 229 -27.71 7.37 8.87
C LYS A 229 -27.05 8.76 8.79
N HIS A 230 -25.95 8.96 9.52
CA HIS A 230 -25.18 10.20 9.52
C HIS A 230 -23.92 10.11 8.65
N ALA A 231 -23.79 9.06 7.84
CA ALA A 231 -22.68 8.88 6.92
C ALA A 231 -22.51 10.10 5.99
N PRO A 232 -21.27 10.48 5.66
CA PRO A 232 -21.01 11.50 4.66
C PRO A 232 -21.73 11.19 3.33
N LYS A 233 -22.28 12.23 2.69
CA LYS A 233 -22.92 12.12 1.36
C LYS A 233 -21.97 12.42 0.20
N ARG A 234 -20.75 12.84 0.51
CA ARG A 234 -19.69 13.19 -0.44
C ARG A 234 -18.41 12.49 -0.01
N PRO A 235 -17.45 12.29 -0.92
CA PRO A 235 -16.20 11.68 -0.51
C PRO A 235 -15.53 12.53 0.58
N THR A 236 -14.87 11.85 1.51
CA THR A 236 -14.26 12.46 2.70
C THR A 236 -12.91 11.81 2.96
N ALA A 237 -12.05 12.50 3.69
CA ALA A 237 -10.74 11.96 4.08
C ALA A 237 -10.40 12.43 5.49
N TRP A 238 -9.70 11.59 6.25
CA TRP A 238 -9.30 11.80 7.63
C TRP A 238 -7.99 11.06 7.94
N ILE A 239 -7.49 11.17 9.17
CA ILE A 239 -6.25 10.52 9.61
C ILE A 239 -6.51 9.81 10.94
N ASP A 240 -6.18 8.53 11.01
CA ASP A 240 -6.17 7.77 12.25
C ASP A 240 -4.75 7.73 12.82
N VAL A 241 -4.61 7.85 14.14
CA VAL A 241 -3.32 7.88 14.81
C VAL A 241 -3.25 6.92 15.96
N TYR A 242 -2.13 6.22 15.98
CA TYR A 242 -1.73 5.28 17.01
C TYR A 242 -0.35 5.68 17.53
N TYR A 243 -0.03 5.23 18.74
CA TYR A 243 1.19 5.51 19.49
C TYR A 243 1.89 4.18 19.82
N PRO A 244 2.32 3.41 18.79
CA PRO A 244 3.04 2.17 18.99
C PRO A 244 4.44 2.39 19.55
N VAL A 245 5.05 1.33 20.08
CA VAL A 245 6.50 1.32 20.32
C VAL A 245 7.22 1.06 18.99
N LEU A 246 8.03 2.03 18.56
CA LEU A 246 8.96 1.89 17.44
C LEU A 246 10.40 1.98 17.94
N ASP A 247 11.33 1.49 17.14
CA ASP A 247 12.76 1.63 17.40
C ASP A 247 13.49 2.37 16.30
N THR A 248 14.54 3.06 16.72
CA THR A 248 15.54 3.65 15.83
C THR A 248 16.91 3.18 16.25
N GLY A 249 17.73 2.69 15.33
CA GLY A 249 19.12 2.39 15.60
C GLY A 249 19.97 3.66 15.68
N LEU A 250 20.98 3.55 16.53
CA LEU A 250 21.92 4.61 16.84
C LEU A 250 23.30 4.20 16.29
N ASP A 251 24.22 3.92 17.19
CA ASP A 251 25.57 3.46 16.86
C ASP A 251 25.61 1.95 16.68
N ARG A 252 26.35 1.50 15.68
CA ARG A 252 26.63 0.10 15.39
C ARG A 252 28.12 -0.11 15.16
N ASN A 253 28.64 -1.27 15.56
CA ASN A 253 30.02 -1.65 15.30
C ASN A 253 30.13 -3.15 15.10
N LEU A 254 30.94 -3.55 14.13
CA LEU A 254 31.28 -4.94 13.88
C LEU A 254 32.79 -5.02 13.64
N SER A 255 33.47 -5.89 14.38
CA SER A 255 34.93 -5.98 14.36
C SER A 255 35.43 -7.40 14.61
N ILE A 256 36.56 -7.76 13.99
CA ILE A 256 37.34 -8.95 14.34
C ILE A 256 38.34 -8.56 15.43
N ILE A 257 38.36 -9.33 16.51
CA ILE A 257 39.23 -9.16 17.68
C ILE A 257 40.21 -10.32 17.73
N ASN A 258 41.50 -10.01 17.67
CA ASN A 258 42.56 -11.02 17.73
C ASN A 258 42.82 -11.52 19.16
N ASP A 259 43.69 -12.53 19.30
CA ASP A 259 44.07 -13.12 20.59
C ASP A 259 44.66 -12.13 21.60
N ALA A 260 45.23 -11.01 21.13
CA ALA A 260 45.75 -9.95 21.98
C ALA A 260 44.68 -8.95 22.46
N GLY A 261 43.41 -9.14 22.05
CA GLY A 261 42.29 -8.25 22.37
C GLY A 261 42.25 -6.97 21.53
N LEU A 262 43.00 -6.91 20.43
CA LEU A 262 43.06 -5.76 19.53
C LEU A 262 42.14 -5.94 18.33
N VAL A 263 41.59 -4.82 17.83
CA VAL A 263 40.79 -4.80 16.60
C VAL A 263 41.70 -5.05 15.40
N GLU A 264 41.52 -6.19 14.73
CA GLU A 264 42.25 -6.56 13.53
C GLU A 264 41.57 -6.02 12.26
N TRP A 265 40.24 -6.03 12.26
CA TRP A 265 39.41 -5.52 11.17
C TRP A 265 38.15 -4.90 11.74
N LYS A 266 37.67 -3.84 11.08
CA LYS A 266 36.42 -3.16 11.39
C LYS A 266 35.58 -3.12 10.12
N ALA A 267 34.32 -3.54 10.22
CA ALA A 267 33.38 -3.48 9.11
C ALA A 267 33.05 -2.03 8.75
N ASP A 268 32.89 -1.78 7.45
CA ASP A 268 32.16 -0.60 6.99
C ASP A 268 30.69 -0.98 6.90
N LEU A 269 29.88 -0.47 7.84
CA LEU A 269 28.47 -0.82 7.92
C LEU A 269 27.60 0.10 7.06
N ASP A 270 28.16 1.18 6.52
CA ASP A 270 27.43 2.06 5.62
C ASP A 270 27.48 1.55 4.19
N GLU A 271 26.36 1.68 3.48
CA GLU A 271 26.30 1.43 2.05
C GLU A 271 27.06 2.54 1.32
N ASP A 272 27.83 2.20 0.28
CA ASP A 272 28.77 3.15 -0.33
C ASP A 272 28.06 4.34 -0.97
N GLY A 273 26.88 4.10 -1.55
CA GLY A 273 26.07 5.11 -2.22
C GLY A 273 26.79 5.64 -3.45
N ASP A 274 27.20 4.77 -4.37
CA ASP A 274 27.84 5.13 -5.64
C ASP A 274 27.17 6.34 -6.33
N PRO A 275 27.91 7.44 -6.64
CA PRO A 275 27.38 8.68 -7.22
C PRO A 275 26.65 8.55 -8.57
N ARG A 276 26.77 7.43 -9.29
CA ARG A 276 26.00 7.20 -10.52
C ARG A 276 24.50 7.08 -10.24
N ASP A 277 24.13 6.58 -9.07
CA ASP A 277 22.77 6.72 -8.54
C ASP A 277 22.74 7.92 -7.59
N VAL A 278 22.31 9.06 -8.13
CA VAL A 278 22.30 10.34 -7.43
C VAL A 278 21.44 10.28 -6.16
N GLU A 279 20.34 9.54 -6.18
CA GLU A 279 19.42 9.46 -5.05
C GLU A 279 20.01 8.57 -3.94
N ALA A 280 20.49 7.38 -4.29
CA ALA A 280 21.18 6.51 -3.34
C ALA A 280 22.39 7.21 -2.72
N HIS A 281 23.19 7.92 -3.52
CA HIS A 281 24.33 8.70 -3.02
C HIS A 281 23.92 9.79 -2.03
N LYS A 282 22.83 10.51 -2.33
CA LYS A 282 22.32 11.59 -1.49
C LYS A 282 21.83 11.08 -0.13
N TYR A 283 21.10 9.96 -0.11
CA TYR A 283 20.42 9.46 1.08
C TYR A 283 21.13 8.30 1.79
N ARG A 284 22.36 7.95 1.37
CA ARG A 284 23.13 6.82 1.93
C ARG A 284 23.34 6.81 3.46
N THR A 285 23.24 7.98 4.11
CA THR A 285 23.37 8.13 5.58
C THR A 285 22.07 8.56 6.27
N ALA A 286 20.94 8.61 5.54
CA ALA A 286 19.66 9.08 6.09
C ALA A 286 19.12 8.13 7.16
N VAL A 287 19.24 6.82 6.93
CA VAL A 287 18.85 5.77 7.88
C VAL A 287 20.01 4.76 7.98
N PRO A 288 20.58 4.53 9.18
CA PRO A 288 21.63 3.55 9.36
C PRO A 288 21.17 2.14 8.98
N THR A 289 22.13 1.28 8.70
CA THR A 289 21.92 -0.16 8.51
C THR A 289 21.70 -0.84 9.87
N TRP A 290 20.45 -1.21 10.16
CA TRP A 290 20.08 -1.94 11.37
C TRP A 290 18.86 -2.85 11.11
N HIS A 291 18.60 -3.78 12.03
CA HIS A 291 17.35 -4.56 12.06
C HIS A 291 16.34 -3.95 13.02
N GLY A 292 15.14 -3.59 12.55
CA GLY A 292 14.08 -3.03 13.39
C GLY A 292 13.66 -4.02 14.46
N PHE A 293 13.42 -3.55 15.68
CA PHE A 293 13.21 -4.32 16.91
C PHE A 293 14.37 -5.22 17.34
N SER A 294 15.59 -5.00 16.83
CA SER A 294 16.75 -5.73 17.33
C SER A 294 17.14 -5.27 18.73
N ARG A 295 17.54 -6.20 19.60
CA ARG A 295 17.97 -5.87 20.95
C ARG A 295 19.25 -5.02 20.94
N ALA A 296 19.33 -4.04 21.85
CA ALA A 296 20.59 -3.34 22.14
C ALA A 296 21.58 -4.28 22.86
N GLY A 297 22.84 -4.29 22.46
CA GLY A 297 23.87 -5.12 23.08
C GLY A 297 25.27 -4.94 22.52
N ASP A 298 26.26 -5.32 23.33
CA ASP A 298 27.69 -5.41 22.98
C ASP A 298 28.15 -6.82 23.33
N VAL A 299 28.28 -7.66 22.31
CA VAL A 299 28.59 -9.08 22.46
C VAL A 299 29.86 -9.43 21.71
N THR A 300 30.65 -10.34 22.27
CA THR A 300 31.87 -10.82 21.63
C THR A 300 31.92 -12.34 21.71
N GLY A 301 32.01 -13.00 20.55
CA GLY A 301 32.00 -14.46 20.45
C GLY A 301 32.60 -14.94 19.15
N GLU A 302 32.91 -16.24 19.06
CA GLU A 302 33.28 -16.85 17.78
C GLU A 302 32.06 -16.90 16.85
N LEU A 303 32.29 -16.90 15.54
CA LEU A 303 31.28 -16.90 14.51
C LEU A 303 30.94 -18.33 14.05
N ILE A 304 29.67 -18.64 13.86
CA ILE A 304 29.16 -19.88 13.27
C ILE A 304 28.35 -19.54 12.02
N TYR A 305 28.58 -20.25 10.90
CA TYR A 305 27.74 -20.15 9.72
C TYR A 305 26.56 -21.13 9.81
N ALA A 306 25.34 -20.63 9.59
CA ALA A 306 24.12 -21.43 9.69
C ALA A 306 23.22 -21.32 8.45
N ASN A 307 23.79 -21.17 7.25
CA ASN A 307 23.03 -21.11 5.99
C ASN A 307 21.83 -20.14 6.05
N TYR A 308 20.60 -20.58 5.78
CA TYR A 308 19.40 -19.74 5.88
C TYR A 308 18.89 -19.61 7.33
N GLY A 309 19.50 -20.27 8.30
CA GLY A 309 19.05 -20.25 9.69
C GLY A 309 17.71 -20.95 9.89
N THR A 310 17.38 -21.96 9.08
CA THR A 310 16.16 -22.75 9.27
C THR A 310 16.26 -23.66 10.49
N GLN A 311 15.13 -24.23 10.91
CA GLN A 311 15.12 -25.24 11.97
C GLN A 311 15.96 -26.46 11.58
N GLU A 312 16.00 -26.82 10.30
CA GLU A 312 16.83 -27.88 9.76
C GLU A 312 18.32 -27.52 9.78
N ASP A 313 18.69 -26.29 9.38
CA ASP A 313 20.08 -25.80 9.45
C ASP A 313 20.60 -25.86 10.89
N TYR A 314 19.81 -25.38 11.85
CA TYR A 314 20.16 -25.41 13.27
C TYR A 314 20.22 -26.84 13.83
N ALA A 315 19.27 -27.71 13.46
CA ALA A 315 19.29 -29.11 13.87
C ALA A 315 20.51 -29.86 13.31
N GLU A 316 20.92 -29.58 12.07
CA GLU A 316 22.13 -30.14 11.47
C GLU A 316 23.39 -29.72 12.25
N LEU A 317 23.51 -28.42 12.57
CA LEU A 317 24.62 -27.90 13.37
C LEU A 317 24.70 -28.52 14.76
N VAL A 318 23.55 -28.70 15.43
CA VAL A 318 23.48 -29.41 16.72
C VAL A 318 23.90 -30.87 16.56
N ALA A 319 23.48 -31.54 15.48
CA ALA A 319 23.81 -32.94 15.23
C ALA A 319 25.32 -33.18 15.01
N VAL A 320 26.03 -32.21 14.42
CA VAL A 320 27.50 -32.26 14.28
C VAL A 320 28.25 -31.77 15.52
N GLY A 321 27.54 -31.39 16.59
CA GLY A 321 28.12 -31.03 17.88
C GLY A 321 28.49 -29.54 18.04
N THR A 322 27.95 -28.66 17.19
CA THR A 322 28.20 -27.21 17.28
C THR A 322 27.61 -26.64 18.57
N ASN A 323 28.42 -25.92 19.34
CA ASN A 323 27.97 -25.23 20.55
C ASN A 323 27.68 -23.75 20.23
N PHE A 324 26.44 -23.30 20.43
CA PHE A 324 26.02 -21.92 20.16
C PHE A 324 26.23 -20.98 21.35
N THR A 325 26.42 -21.51 22.56
CA THR A 325 26.46 -20.71 23.79
C THR A 325 27.53 -19.62 23.74
N GLY A 326 27.10 -18.36 23.78
CA GLY A 326 27.99 -17.19 23.77
C GLY A 326 28.63 -16.88 22.41
N LYS A 327 28.22 -17.55 21.34
CA LYS A 327 28.74 -17.36 19.97
C LYS A 327 27.83 -16.47 19.14
N ILE A 328 28.35 -15.94 18.04
CA ILE A 328 27.59 -15.13 17.07
C ILE A 328 27.28 -16.03 15.87
N VAL A 329 26.05 -15.99 15.38
CA VAL A 329 25.65 -16.74 14.19
C VAL A 329 25.64 -15.81 12.98
N ILE A 330 26.15 -16.25 11.83
CA ILE A 330 25.95 -15.60 10.53
C ILE A 330 25.04 -16.47 9.66
N THR A 331 24.00 -15.85 9.12
CA THR A 331 23.03 -16.46 8.22
C THR A 331 22.88 -15.62 6.97
N ARG A 332 22.36 -16.22 5.90
CA ARG A 332 21.92 -15.49 4.71
C ARG A 332 20.42 -15.19 4.76
N TYR A 333 20.02 -14.10 4.11
CA TYR A 333 18.62 -13.81 3.78
C TYR A 333 18.00 -14.89 2.89
N GLY A 334 16.67 -14.90 2.76
CA GLY A 334 15.92 -15.93 2.03
C GLY A 334 15.53 -17.16 2.87
N GLY A 335 14.76 -18.08 2.30
CA GLY A 335 14.28 -19.30 2.96
C GLY A 335 13.15 -19.07 3.97
N ILE A 336 13.45 -18.41 5.09
CA ILE A 336 12.49 -18.10 6.17
C ILE A 336 12.59 -16.62 6.58
N GLY A 337 11.58 -16.14 7.32
CA GLY A 337 11.56 -14.76 7.83
C GLY A 337 12.75 -14.43 8.75
N ARG A 338 13.27 -13.19 8.65
CA ARG A 338 14.50 -12.77 9.34
C ARG A 338 14.45 -12.90 10.87
N GLY A 339 13.32 -12.58 11.50
CA GLY A 339 13.13 -12.77 12.94
C GLY A 339 13.28 -14.23 13.38
N LEU A 340 12.79 -15.18 12.58
CA LEU A 340 12.84 -16.61 12.90
C LEU A 340 14.27 -17.17 12.89
N LYS A 341 15.14 -16.63 12.02
CA LYS A 341 16.58 -16.96 12.02
C LYS A 341 17.18 -16.62 13.38
N ILE A 342 16.83 -15.46 13.94
CA ILE A 342 17.33 -14.99 15.22
C ILE A 342 16.71 -15.79 16.37
N GLN A 343 15.41 -16.10 16.27
CA GLN A 343 14.73 -16.94 17.25
C GLN A 343 15.41 -18.30 17.42
N GLY A 344 15.70 -19.01 16.33
CA GLY A 344 16.36 -20.32 16.39
C GLY A 344 17.78 -20.25 16.99
N ALA A 345 18.57 -19.24 16.63
CA ALA A 345 19.89 -19.03 17.24
C ALA A 345 19.80 -18.72 18.74
N GLN A 346 18.84 -17.88 19.13
CA GLN A 346 18.60 -17.48 20.52
C GLN A 346 18.21 -18.68 21.39
N GLU A 347 17.32 -19.55 20.91
CA GLU A 347 16.88 -20.76 21.61
C GLU A 347 18.04 -21.74 21.88
N LEU A 348 19.10 -21.69 21.07
CA LEU A 348 20.34 -22.47 21.25
C LEU A 348 21.42 -21.77 22.08
N GLY A 349 21.18 -20.53 22.53
CA GLY A 349 22.09 -19.77 23.40
C GLY A 349 23.11 -18.88 22.67
N ALA A 350 22.89 -18.60 21.38
CA ALA A 350 23.70 -17.61 20.67
C ALA A 350 23.62 -16.23 21.34
N ALA A 351 24.72 -15.47 21.27
CA ALA A 351 24.82 -14.13 21.84
C ALA A 351 24.41 -13.03 20.85
N GLY A 352 24.41 -13.30 19.55
CA GLY A 352 23.99 -12.34 18.53
C GLY A 352 23.96 -12.96 17.13
N VAL A 353 23.36 -12.25 16.18
CA VAL A 353 23.14 -12.75 14.81
C VAL A 353 23.49 -11.71 13.75
N LEU A 354 24.17 -12.14 12.70
CA LEU A 354 24.44 -11.36 11.48
C LEU A 354 23.65 -11.97 10.33
N ILE A 355 23.04 -11.12 9.50
CA ILE A 355 22.28 -11.55 8.32
C ILE A 355 22.79 -10.80 7.09
N TYR A 356 23.01 -11.50 5.98
CA TYR A 356 23.50 -10.87 4.74
C TYR A 356 22.79 -11.40 3.50
N SER A 357 22.75 -10.61 2.43
CA SER A 357 22.20 -11.05 1.14
C SER A 357 23.31 -11.71 0.31
N ASP A 358 23.17 -13.01 0.04
CA ASP A 358 24.18 -13.79 -0.67
C ASP A 358 23.97 -13.74 -2.19
N PRO A 359 24.99 -13.43 -3.01
CA PRO A 359 24.85 -13.43 -4.47
C PRO A 359 24.47 -14.78 -5.09
N ARG A 360 24.56 -15.89 -4.34
CA ARG A 360 24.02 -17.20 -4.76
C ARG A 360 22.50 -17.17 -4.95
N ASP A 361 21.82 -16.25 -4.27
CA ASP A 361 20.36 -16.11 -4.29
C ASP A 361 19.86 -15.08 -5.34
N ASP A 362 20.76 -14.51 -6.15
CA ASP A 362 20.45 -13.48 -7.16
C ASP A 362 20.04 -14.05 -8.53
N GLY A 363 19.89 -15.38 -8.63
CA GLY A 363 19.59 -16.06 -9.90
C GLY A 363 20.73 -16.01 -10.91
N TYR A 364 20.44 -15.64 -12.16
CA TYR A 364 21.43 -15.61 -13.24
C TYR A 364 22.20 -14.29 -13.33
N VAL A 365 21.71 -13.20 -12.74
CA VAL A 365 22.27 -11.85 -12.94
C VAL A 365 23.27 -11.51 -11.85
N THR A 366 24.46 -12.10 -11.96
CA THR A 366 25.53 -12.01 -10.96
C THR A 366 26.84 -11.49 -11.52
N VAL A 367 27.71 -10.98 -10.66
CA VAL A 367 29.08 -10.58 -11.05
C VAL A 367 29.89 -11.77 -11.58
N ALA A 368 29.68 -12.97 -11.04
CA ALA A 368 30.33 -14.20 -11.51
C ALA A 368 29.96 -14.53 -12.96
N ASN A 369 28.77 -14.14 -13.40
CA ASN A 369 28.30 -14.26 -14.78
C ASN A 369 28.69 -13.06 -15.68
N GLY A 370 29.53 -12.15 -15.19
CA GLY A 370 30.10 -11.04 -15.97
C GLY A 370 29.27 -9.75 -15.97
N PHE A 371 28.20 -9.67 -15.18
CA PHE A 371 27.44 -8.42 -15.02
C PHE A 371 28.17 -7.47 -14.06
N ALA A 372 28.18 -6.17 -14.39
CA ALA A 372 28.69 -5.16 -13.47
C ALA A 372 27.73 -5.00 -12.26
N PRO A 373 28.27 -4.74 -11.05
CA PRO A 373 27.45 -4.42 -9.89
C PRO A 373 26.72 -3.09 -10.08
N TYR A 374 25.52 -2.99 -9.52
CA TYR A 374 24.72 -1.77 -9.50
C TYR A 374 25.46 -0.63 -8.79
N PRO A 375 25.35 0.64 -9.27
CA PRO A 375 24.57 1.14 -10.41
C PRO A 375 25.24 1.01 -11.79
N ALA A 376 26.46 0.48 -11.88
CA ALA A 376 27.14 0.30 -13.17
C ALA A 376 26.56 -0.85 -14.02
N GLY A 377 25.78 -1.73 -13.40
CA GLY A 377 25.07 -2.81 -14.08
C GLY A 377 23.97 -3.44 -13.21
N PRO A 378 23.36 -4.54 -13.67
CA PRO A 378 22.16 -5.09 -13.06
C PRO A 378 22.42 -6.07 -11.90
N ALA A 379 23.68 -6.42 -11.61
CA ALA A 379 24.01 -7.32 -10.50
C ALA A 379 23.96 -6.60 -9.16
N ARG A 380 23.83 -7.36 -8.06
CA ARG A 380 23.84 -6.83 -6.70
C ARG A 380 25.04 -5.90 -6.46
N ASN A 381 24.79 -4.79 -5.77
CA ASN A 381 25.87 -3.95 -5.28
C ASN A 381 26.51 -4.67 -4.07
N PRO A 382 27.83 -4.87 -4.03
CA PRO A 382 28.49 -5.64 -2.98
C PRO A 382 28.36 -5.02 -1.57
N THR A 383 28.07 -3.72 -1.47
CA THR A 383 27.87 -3.00 -0.21
C THR A 383 26.40 -2.94 0.20
N SER A 384 25.45 -3.29 -0.68
CA SER A 384 24.02 -3.20 -0.37
C SER A 384 23.63 -4.01 0.86
N VAL A 385 22.74 -3.44 1.66
CA VAL A 385 22.27 -4.03 2.92
C VAL A 385 20.74 -4.01 2.94
N GLU A 386 20.13 -5.17 3.14
CA GLU A 386 18.70 -5.29 3.39
C GLU A 386 18.41 -4.95 4.86
N ARG A 387 17.73 -3.83 5.11
CA ARG A 387 17.12 -3.52 6.42
C ARG A 387 15.85 -4.34 6.63
N GLY A 388 15.25 -4.27 7.80
CA GLY A 388 13.96 -4.93 8.05
C GLY A 388 13.68 -5.18 9.51
N SER A 389 12.40 -5.29 9.84
CA SER A 389 11.97 -5.72 11.17
C SER A 389 12.31 -7.18 11.43
N VAL A 390 12.88 -7.45 12.61
CA VAL A 390 13.13 -8.79 13.14
C VAL A 390 12.07 -9.23 14.16
N GLN A 391 10.92 -8.56 14.17
CA GLN A 391 9.74 -9.01 14.90
C GLN A 391 9.40 -10.46 14.49
N TYR A 392 8.99 -11.26 15.45
CA TYR A 392 8.44 -12.61 15.28
C TYR A 392 7.01 -12.50 14.80
N ALA A 393 6.83 -11.99 13.57
CA ALA A 393 5.52 -11.74 12.97
C ALA A 393 4.62 -12.98 13.02
N THR A 394 5.18 -14.20 12.94
CA THR A 394 4.41 -15.44 13.02
C THR A 394 3.71 -15.66 14.37
N ILE A 395 4.12 -14.99 15.45
CA ILE A 395 3.42 -14.99 16.74
C ILE A 395 2.24 -14.00 16.69
N TYR A 396 2.55 -12.72 16.44
CA TYR A 396 1.59 -11.66 16.08
C TYR A 396 2.33 -10.49 15.39
N PRO A 397 1.67 -9.79 14.44
CA PRO A 397 2.10 -8.48 13.95
C PRO A 397 1.52 -7.34 14.82
N GLY A 398 1.78 -6.08 14.48
CA GLY A 398 1.29 -4.90 15.21
C GLY A 398 2.30 -4.35 16.21
N ASP A 399 1.86 -3.41 17.05
CA ASP A 399 2.66 -2.94 18.18
C ASP A 399 3.07 -4.13 19.06
N PRO A 400 4.37 -4.36 19.31
CA PRO A 400 4.84 -5.42 20.20
C PRO A 400 4.20 -5.39 21.60
N THR A 401 3.71 -4.22 22.05
CA THR A 401 3.29 -3.97 23.44
C THR A 401 1.78 -3.87 23.66
N THR A 402 0.95 -3.85 22.61
CA THR A 402 -0.52 -3.84 22.73
C THR A 402 -1.21 -4.97 21.94
N PRO A 403 -0.76 -6.23 22.06
CA PRO A 403 -1.30 -7.31 21.25
C PRO A 403 -2.81 -7.48 21.48
N GLY A 404 -3.61 -7.21 20.46
CA GLY A 404 -5.04 -7.48 20.44
C GLY A 404 -5.95 -6.27 20.68
N TYR A 405 -5.40 -5.08 20.92
CA TYR A 405 -6.14 -3.84 21.12
C TYR A 405 -5.31 -2.62 20.67
N PRO A 406 -5.94 -1.53 20.23
CA PRO A 406 -5.22 -0.43 19.61
C PRO A 406 -4.26 0.29 20.56
N ALA A 407 -3.07 0.61 20.05
CA ALA A 407 -2.03 1.40 20.69
C ALA A 407 -2.42 2.89 20.79
N TYR A 408 -3.44 3.23 21.58
CA TYR A 408 -3.72 4.63 21.93
C TYR A 408 -2.61 5.24 22.81
N GLU A 409 -2.61 6.57 22.92
CA GLU A 409 -1.61 7.30 23.71
C GLU A 409 -1.53 6.78 25.15
N ASP A 410 -2.70 6.57 25.77
CA ASP A 410 -2.88 6.07 27.14
C ASP A 410 -3.13 4.56 27.22
N ALA A 411 -2.87 3.80 26.15
CA ALA A 411 -3.01 2.35 26.16
C ALA A 411 -2.12 1.72 27.25
N GLU A 412 -2.69 0.74 27.96
CA GLU A 412 -1.89 -0.17 28.78
C GLU A 412 -0.91 -0.92 27.86
N ARG A 413 0.29 -1.22 28.34
CA ARG A 413 1.34 -1.85 27.54
C ARG A 413 1.91 -3.04 28.27
N THR A 414 2.11 -4.13 27.55
CA THR A 414 2.71 -5.37 28.07
C THR A 414 4.14 -5.53 27.61
N GLU A 415 4.89 -6.42 28.27
CA GLU A 415 6.20 -6.84 27.78
C GLU A 415 6.06 -7.49 26.40
N ALA A 416 6.92 -7.07 25.47
CA ALA A 416 6.91 -7.57 24.10
C ALA A 416 7.45 -9.01 24.04
N THR A 417 6.60 -9.96 23.63
CA THR A 417 6.98 -11.38 23.51
C THR A 417 7.32 -11.79 22.08
N ASN A 418 7.07 -10.93 21.09
CA ASN A 418 7.30 -11.19 19.67
C ASN A 418 8.52 -10.44 19.12
N ILE A 419 9.53 -10.10 19.93
CA ILE A 419 10.77 -9.47 19.47
C ILE A 419 12.01 -10.17 20.06
N PRO A 420 13.18 -10.10 19.39
CA PRO A 420 14.39 -10.76 19.89
C PRO A 420 14.95 -10.20 21.20
N ALA A 421 15.58 -11.08 21.97
CA ALA A 421 16.32 -10.76 23.20
C ALA A 421 17.85 -10.69 23.00
N ILE A 422 18.35 -10.95 21.79
CA ILE A 422 19.77 -10.85 21.42
C ILE A 422 20.00 -9.85 20.28
N PRO A 423 21.14 -9.15 20.25
CA PRO A 423 21.43 -8.17 19.21
C PRO A 423 21.65 -8.82 17.85
N SER A 424 21.28 -8.10 16.80
CA SER A 424 21.50 -8.52 15.42
C SER A 424 21.79 -7.35 14.50
N LEU A 425 22.54 -7.58 13.42
CA LEU A 425 22.79 -6.58 12.39
C LEU A 425 22.62 -7.16 10.98
N PRO A 426 22.02 -6.42 10.04
CA PRO A 426 22.14 -6.71 8.63
C PRO A 426 23.52 -6.23 8.15
N ILE A 427 24.18 -7.01 7.30
CA ILE A 427 25.50 -6.67 6.75
C ILE A 427 25.53 -6.91 5.24
N SER A 428 26.43 -6.19 4.57
CA SER A 428 26.67 -6.35 3.15
C SER A 428 27.35 -7.68 2.82
N TRP A 429 27.25 -8.10 1.56
CA TRP A 429 28.02 -9.23 1.05
C TRP A 429 29.53 -8.99 1.22
N SER A 430 30.02 -7.78 0.97
CA SER A 430 31.45 -7.45 1.13
C SER A 430 31.97 -7.70 2.55
N ASN A 431 31.18 -7.39 3.57
CA ASN A 431 31.51 -7.67 4.97
C ASN A 431 31.38 -9.15 5.30
N ALA A 432 30.31 -9.79 4.82
CA ALA A 432 30.07 -11.22 5.04
C ALA A 432 31.24 -12.07 4.49
N GLN A 433 31.76 -11.76 3.30
CA GLN A 433 32.91 -12.46 2.72
C GLN A 433 34.11 -12.48 3.67
N ARG A 434 34.50 -11.32 4.21
CA ARG A 434 35.63 -11.23 5.14
C ARG A 434 35.39 -12.04 6.41
N LEU A 435 34.15 -12.08 6.91
CA LEU A 435 33.79 -12.84 8.10
C LEU A 435 33.79 -14.35 7.84
N LEU A 436 33.30 -14.79 6.68
CA LEU A 436 33.30 -16.21 6.30
C LEU A 436 34.73 -16.76 6.13
N GLU A 437 35.69 -15.94 5.71
CA GLU A 437 37.12 -16.29 5.69
C GLU A 437 37.70 -16.62 7.08
N GLU A 438 37.11 -16.08 8.16
CA GLU A 438 37.52 -16.43 9.52
C GLU A 438 37.09 -17.85 9.90
N ILE A 439 35.99 -18.35 9.33
CA ILE A 439 35.48 -19.72 9.55
C ILE A 439 36.23 -20.72 8.66
N GLY A 440 36.51 -20.35 7.41
CA GLY A 440 37.13 -21.23 6.42
C GLY A 440 36.09 -22.13 5.75
N ASP A 441 36.24 -23.45 5.86
CA ASP A 441 35.29 -24.40 5.26
C ASP A 441 33.94 -24.35 5.98
N ILE A 442 32.96 -23.65 5.39
CA ILE A 442 31.59 -23.53 5.90
C ILE A 442 30.71 -24.74 5.58
N TYR A 443 31.13 -25.57 4.62
CA TYR A 443 30.52 -26.86 4.30
C TYR A 443 31.59 -27.97 4.30
N VAL A 444 31.15 -29.19 4.62
CA VAL A 444 31.92 -30.43 4.46
C VAL A 444 31.18 -31.30 3.45
N GLU A 445 31.88 -31.81 2.44
CA GLU A 445 31.30 -32.80 1.53
C GLU A 445 31.31 -34.18 2.18
N ASP A 446 30.17 -34.87 2.14
CA ASP A 446 30.14 -36.29 2.44
C ASP A 446 30.81 -37.09 1.30
N GLY A 447 31.21 -38.33 1.58
CA GLY A 447 31.84 -39.21 0.58
C GLY A 447 30.97 -39.57 -0.63
N LYS A 448 29.77 -38.98 -0.76
CA LYS A 448 28.83 -39.08 -1.88
C LYS A 448 28.61 -37.73 -2.59
N GLY A 449 29.34 -36.68 -2.22
CA GLY A 449 29.29 -35.36 -2.83
C GLY A 449 28.17 -34.45 -2.31
N SER A 450 27.49 -34.81 -1.21
CA SER A 450 26.47 -33.94 -0.59
C SER A 450 27.13 -32.98 0.40
N LYS A 451 26.82 -31.68 0.30
CA LYS A 451 27.33 -30.66 1.23
C LYS A 451 26.54 -30.70 2.54
N ARG A 452 27.25 -30.61 3.66
CA ARG A 452 26.72 -30.50 5.03
C ARG A 452 27.33 -29.32 5.74
N LEU A 453 26.61 -28.72 6.68
CA LEU A 453 27.13 -27.63 7.50
C LEU A 453 28.33 -28.12 8.31
N SER A 454 29.44 -27.36 8.28
CA SER A 454 30.69 -27.82 8.89
C SER A 454 30.69 -27.79 10.41
N GLY A 455 29.94 -26.86 11.02
CA GLY A 455 30.00 -26.60 12.46
C GLY A 455 31.30 -25.92 12.92
N ASN A 456 32.17 -25.53 11.98
CA ASN A 456 33.41 -24.82 12.27
C ASN A 456 33.10 -23.42 12.83
N THR A 457 33.99 -22.95 13.70
CA THR A 457 33.94 -21.60 14.26
C THR A 457 35.04 -20.72 13.70
N SER A 458 34.85 -19.40 13.75
CA SER A 458 35.89 -18.45 13.35
C SER A 458 37.18 -18.60 14.16
N ARG A 459 38.34 -18.36 13.51
CA ARG A 459 39.66 -18.32 14.18
C ARG A 459 39.73 -17.27 15.29
N ASN A 460 39.26 -16.06 14.98
CA ASN A 460 39.23 -14.93 15.90
C ASN A 460 37.81 -14.67 16.42
N LYS A 461 37.67 -13.92 17.51
CA LYS A 461 36.37 -13.50 18.02
C LYS A 461 35.82 -12.32 17.24
N ILE A 462 34.51 -12.27 17.08
CA ILE A 462 33.79 -11.16 16.47
C ILE A 462 33.12 -10.36 17.58
N ARG A 463 33.28 -9.04 17.58
CA ARG A 463 32.54 -8.11 18.44
C ARG A 463 31.42 -7.46 17.64
N LEU A 464 30.19 -7.61 18.09
CA LEU A 464 28.97 -7.02 17.54
C LEU A 464 28.39 -6.05 18.57
N VAL A 465 28.27 -4.78 18.18
CA VAL A 465 27.62 -3.72 18.95
C VAL A 465 26.42 -3.23 18.16
N ASN A 466 25.25 -3.25 18.78
CA ASN A 466 24.02 -2.67 18.27
C ASN A 466 23.42 -1.81 19.38
N ASN A 467 23.25 -0.51 19.14
CA ASN A 467 22.52 0.37 20.04
C ASN A 467 21.24 0.84 19.34
N VAL A 468 20.11 0.69 20.03
CA VAL A 468 18.79 1.12 19.55
C VAL A 468 18.09 1.96 20.61
N ASP A 469 17.17 2.81 20.16
CA ASP A 469 16.33 3.67 20.96
C ASP A 469 14.86 3.30 20.72
N ASN A 470 14.26 2.65 21.72
CA ASN A 470 12.85 2.24 21.69
C ASN A 470 11.98 3.34 22.30
N LYS A 471 11.00 3.83 21.56
CA LYS A 471 10.11 4.91 21.99
C LYS A 471 8.70 4.71 21.50
N VAL A 472 7.75 5.10 22.34
CA VAL A 472 6.38 5.34 21.89
C VAL A 472 6.41 6.49 20.88
N THR A 473 6.03 6.20 19.64
CA THR A 473 6.15 7.11 18.51
C THR A 473 4.82 7.17 17.77
N PRO A 474 4.23 8.35 17.55
CA PRO A 474 2.98 8.45 16.81
C PRO A 474 3.17 8.04 15.34
N ILE A 475 2.21 7.29 14.81
CA ILE A 475 2.08 6.94 13.38
C ILE A 475 0.74 7.42 12.82
N TRP A 476 0.64 7.60 11.51
CA TRP A 476 -0.54 8.20 10.86
C TRP A 476 -1.05 7.38 9.67
N ASN A 477 -2.19 6.73 9.84
CA ASN A 477 -2.93 6.15 8.73
C ASN A 477 -3.75 7.23 8.03
N THR A 478 -3.54 7.43 6.73
CA THR A 478 -4.34 8.37 5.95
C THR A 478 -5.50 7.63 5.30
N MET A 479 -6.72 8.06 5.60
CA MET A 479 -7.95 7.38 5.19
C MET A 479 -8.79 8.26 4.28
N ALA A 480 -9.45 7.65 3.31
CA ALA A 480 -10.47 8.30 2.49
C ALA A 480 -11.65 7.37 2.25
N ALA A 481 -12.86 7.94 2.11
CA ALA A 481 -14.06 7.19 1.79
C ALA A 481 -14.82 7.86 0.64
N ILE A 482 -15.31 7.04 -0.29
CA ILE A 482 -16.28 7.40 -1.32
C ILE A 482 -17.61 6.74 -0.93
N PRO A 483 -18.59 7.49 -0.41
CA PRO A 483 -19.85 6.93 0.05
C PRO A 483 -20.64 6.27 -1.09
N GLY A 484 -21.07 5.03 -0.86
CA GLY A 484 -21.95 4.32 -1.78
C GLY A 484 -23.43 4.49 -1.45
N HIS A 485 -24.28 3.94 -2.30
CA HIS A 485 -25.75 3.86 -2.08
C HIS A 485 -26.12 2.88 -0.96
N ILE A 486 -25.36 1.79 -0.80
CA ILE A 486 -25.44 0.79 0.25
C ILE A 486 -24.43 1.20 1.33
N LYS A 487 -24.94 1.49 2.54
CA LYS A 487 -24.12 2.06 3.63
C LYS A 487 -23.42 1.01 4.49
N ASN A 488 -23.91 -0.22 4.51
CA ASN A 488 -23.41 -1.31 5.36
C ASN A 488 -22.54 -2.33 4.60
N GLU A 489 -22.10 -2.00 3.38
CA GLU A 489 -21.17 -2.83 2.60
C GLU A 489 -20.02 -1.94 2.15
N ILE A 490 -18.79 -2.36 2.49
CA ILE A 490 -17.57 -1.57 2.31
C ILE A 490 -16.49 -2.38 1.59
N VAL A 491 -15.84 -1.78 0.60
CA VAL A 491 -14.64 -2.31 -0.05
C VAL A 491 -13.46 -1.47 0.39
N VAL A 492 -12.44 -2.09 0.98
CA VAL A 492 -11.22 -1.39 1.41
C VAL A 492 -10.11 -1.64 0.38
N ILE A 493 -9.39 -0.60 -0.02
CA ILE A 493 -8.21 -0.69 -0.89
C ILE A 493 -7.04 -0.01 -0.16
N GLY A 494 -5.96 -0.75 0.11
CA GLY A 494 -4.87 -0.30 0.97
C GLY A 494 -3.47 -0.46 0.36
N CYS A 495 -2.54 0.35 0.85
CA CYS A 495 -1.11 0.32 0.58
C CYS A 495 -0.38 1.04 1.73
N HIS A 496 0.72 0.50 2.26
CA HIS A 496 1.54 1.28 3.20
C HIS A 496 2.37 2.36 2.48
N ARG A 497 2.96 3.25 3.27
CA ARG A 497 3.60 4.48 2.79
C ARG A 497 4.99 4.67 3.38
N ASP A 498 5.22 4.19 4.58
CA ASP A 498 6.54 4.18 5.21
C ASP A 498 7.48 3.22 4.48
N ALA A 499 8.76 3.57 4.47
CA ALA A 499 9.83 2.80 3.85
C ALA A 499 11.08 2.88 4.75
N TRP A 500 11.97 1.90 4.66
CA TRP A 500 13.26 1.99 5.36
C TRP A 500 14.14 3.17 4.94
N VAL A 501 14.15 3.54 3.65
CA VAL A 501 14.95 4.67 3.14
C VAL A 501 14.15 5.49 2.12
N MET A 502 14.21 5.13 0.84
CA MET A 502 13.48 5.80 -0.25
C MET A 502 12.30 4.96 -0.72
N GLY A 503 12.50 3.64 -0.81
CA GLY A 503 11.42 2.70 -1.05
C GLY A 503 10.76 2.83 -2.42
N ALA A 504 11.55 3.04 -3.47
CA ALA A 504 10.99 3.32 -4.80
C ALA A 504 10.07 2.19 -5.28
N ALA A 505 10.48 0.93 -5.08
CA ALA A 505 9.63 -0.23 -5.21
C ALA A 505 8.79 -0.41 -3.93
N ASP A 506 9.42 -0.60 -2.78
CA ASP A 506 8.72 -0.86 -1.50
C ASP A 506 8.64 0.39 -0.61
N PRO A 507 7.48 1.07 -0.47
CA PRO A 507 6.18 0.79 -1.10
C PRO A 507 5.75 1.86 -2.11
N VAL A 508 6.63 2.78 -2.47
CA VAL A 508 6.24 3.96 -3.26
C VAL A 508 5.62 3.54 -4.59
N SER A 509 6.04 2.42 -5.17
CA SER A 509 5.42 1.87 -6.39
C SER A 509 3.92 1.55 -6.20
N GLY A 510 3.54 0.93 -5.08
CA GLY A 510 2.15 0.71 -4.67
C GLY A 510 1.39 1.98 -4.42
N THR A 511 1.98 2.90 -3.66
CA THR A 511 1.39 4.20 -3.35
C THR A 511 1.06 4.95 -4.64
N VAL A 512 1.97 4.95 -5.62
CA VAL A 512 1.75 5.58 -6.93
C VAL A 512 0.59 4.92 -7.69
N SER A 513 0.53 3.58 -7.71
CA SER A 513 -0.56 2.85 -8.37
C SER A 513 -1.92 3.11 -7.68
N LEU A 514 -1.95 3.16 -6.35
CA LEU A 514 -3.13 3.50 -5.57
C LEU A 514 -3.62 4.93 -5.87
N LEU A 515 -2.70 5.90 -5.97
CA LEU A 515 -3.03 7.29 -6.30
C LEU A 515 -3.59 7.44 -7.73
N GLU A 516 -3.13 6.64 -8.71
CA GLU A 516 -3.73 6.66 -10.05
C GLU A 516 -5.15 6.08 -10.04
N ILE A 517 -5.43 5.06 -9.22
CA ILE A 517 -6.79 4.54 -9.02
C ILE A 517 -7.70 5.63 -8.43
N VAL A 518 -7.24 6.33 -7.39
CA VAL A 518 -7.96 7.44 -6.75
C VAL A 518 -8.33 8.51 -7.78
N LYS A 519 -7.39 8.88 -8.65
CA LYS A 519 -7.61 9.85 -9.73
C LYS A 519 -8.63 9.33 -10.74
N GLY A 520 -8.57 8.05 -11.12
CA GLY A 520 -9.57 7.40 -11.97
C GLY A 520 -10.98 7.42 -11.38
N LEU A 521 -11.12 7.02 -10.12
CA LEU A 521 -12.40 7.06 -9.38
C LEU A 521 -12.96 8.47 -9.31
N GLY A 522 -12.12 9.47 -9.10
CA GLY A 522 -12.54 10.87 -9.10
C GLY A 522 -13.03 11.40 -10.44
N ILE A 523 -12.48 10.92 -11.57
CA ILE A 523 -13.01 11.22 -12.90
C ILE A 523 -14.42 10.62 -13.06
N LEU A 524 -14.64 9.39 -12.58
CA LEU A 524 -15.96 8.76 -12.59
C LEU A 524 -16.96 9.57 -11.76
N LEU A 525 -16.60 9.94 -10.52
CA LEU A 525 -17.43 10.76 -9.63
C LEU A 525 -17.85 12.09 -10.27
N ARG A 526 -16.91 12.81 -10.91
CA ARG A 526 -17.21 14.06 -11.64
C ARG A 526 -18.09 13.85 -12.87
N SER A 527 -18.11 12.63 -13.41
CA SER A 527 -18.97 12.24 -14.52
C SER A 527 -20.37 11.78 -14.07
N GLY A 528 -20.67 11.88 -12.77
CA GLY A 528 -21.96 11.53 -12.19
C GLY A 528 -22.08 10.11 -11.67
N TRP A 529 -21.00 9.32 -11.71
CA TRP A 529 -21.00 7.99 -11.10
C TRP A 529 -21.03 8.09 -9.57
N THR A 530 -21.72 7.15 -8.92
CA THR A 530 -21.68 6.94 -7.47
C THR A 530 -21.67 5.43 -7.25
N PRO A 531 -20.77 4.89 -6.41
CA PRO A 531 -20.66 3.46 -6.26
C PRO A 531 -21.88 2.86 -5.54
N LEU A 532 -22.18 1.58 -5.79
CA LEU A 532 -23.21 0.90 -4.99
C LEU A 532 -22.76 0.73 -3.55
N ARG A 533 -21.53 0.29 -3.31
CA ARG A 533 -20.93 0.13 -1.97
C ARG A 533 -20.00 1.27 -1.63
N THR A 534 -19.77 1.49 -0.34
CA THR A 534 -18.77 2.49 0.05
C THR A 534 -17.37 1.95 -0.24
N ILE A 535 -16.52 2.77 -0.85
CA ILE A 535 -15.10 2.45 -1.05
C ILE A 535 -14.30 3.20 0.01
N VAL A 536 -13.49 2.50 0.78
CA VAL A 536 -12.49 3.07 1.69
C VAL A 536 -11.12 2.87 1.08
N ILE A 537 -10.32 3.93 1.06
CA ILE A 537 -8.93 3.91 0.61
C ILE A 537 -8.06 4.19 1.84
N ALA A 538 -7.06 3.36 2.06
CA ALA A 538 -6.16 3.46 3.19
C ALA A 538 -4.71 3.59 2.72
N SER A 539 -3.98 4.52 3.34
CA SER A 539 -2.53 4.62 3.25
C SER A 539 -1.95 4.38 4.63
N TRP A 540 -1.46 3.16 4.83
CA TRP A 540 -0.95 2.66 6.12
C TRP A 540 0.43 3.23 6.44
N ASP A 541 0.79 3.20 7.71
CA ASP A 541 2.05 3.70 8.26
C ASP A 541 2.62 2.67 9.26
N GLY A 542 3.93 2.62 9.44
CA GLY A 542 4.60 1.64 10.30
C GLY A 542 4.45 0.18 9.84
N GLU A 543 4.22 -0.07 8.56
CA GLU A 543 4.20 -1.44 8.01
C GLU A 543 5.58 -2.10 8.15
N GLU A 544 6.64 -1.35 7.87
CA GLU A 544 8.02 -1.86 7.78
C GLU A 544 8.55 -2.38 9.13
N HIS A 545 8.03 -1.81 10.22
CA HIS A 545 8.31 -2.22 11.57
C HIS A 545 7.52 -3.48 11.98
N GLY A 546 6.37 -3.77 11.37
CA GLY A 546 5.60 -4.96 11.73
C GLY A 546 4.10 -4.88 11.43
N LEU A 547 3.70 -4.34 10.27
CA LEU A 547 2.30 -4.16 9.86
C LEU A 547 1.50 -3.29 10.85
N ILE A 548 2.16 -2.33 11.50
CA ILE A 548 1.62 -1.70 12.71
C ILE A 548 0.34 -0.92 12.38
N GLY A 549 0.40 0.05 11.46
CA GLY A 549 -0.75 0.90 11.18
C GLY A 549 -2.00 0.14 10.76
N SER A 550 -1.89 -0.84 9.86
CA SER A 550 -3.04 -1.65 9.46
C SER A 550 -3.53 -2.54 10.60
N THR A 551 -2.62 -3.16 11.36
CA THR A 551 -2.97 -4.01 12.51
C THR A 551 -3.71 -3.24 13.59
N GLU A 552 -3.20 -2.09 14.03
CA GLU A 552 -3.84 -1.24 15.04
C GLU A 552 -5.24 -0.81 14.58
N TRP A 553 -5.41 -0.49 13.29
CA TRP A 553 -6.71 -0.15 12.72
C TRP A 553 -7.68 -1.34 12.70
N GLY A 554 -7.18 -2.52 12.34
CA GLY A 554 -7.99 -3.74 12.40
C GLY A 554 -8.40 -4.11 13.82
N GLU A 555 -7.55 -3.84 14.82
CA GLU A 555 -7.86 -4.06 16.23
C GLU A 555 -8.84 -3.03 16.80
N ASP A 556 -8.71 -1.76 16.45
CA ASP A 556 -9.65 -0.71 16.87
C ASP A 556 -11.07 -0.95 16.32
N PHE A 557 -11.16 -1.34 15.05
CA PHE A 557 -12.43 -1.44 14.33
C PHE A 557 -12.88 -2.88 14.07
N SER A 558 -12.39 -3.86 14.83
CA SER A 558 -12.67 -5.30 14.61
C SER A 558 -14.16 -5.60 14.40
N ASP A 559 -15.03 -5.17 15.31
CA ASP A 559 -16.48 -5.41 15.21
C ASP A 559 -17.08 -4.75 13.97
N TRP A 560 -16.69 -3.51 13.68
CA TRP A 560 -17.19 -2.76 12.53
C TRP A 560 -16.74 -3.39 11.21
N ILE A 561 -15.51 -3.89 11.14
CA ILE A 561 -14.98 -4.60 9.97
C ILE A 561 -15.75 -5.91 9.75
N LEU A 562 -15.93 -6.70 10.82
CA LEU A 562 -16.67 -7.97 10.79
C LEU A 562 -18.14 -7.79 10.36
N GLU A 563 -18.73 -6.63 10.61
CA GLU A 563 -20.09 -6.33 10.19
C GLU A 563 -20.16 -5.83 8.73
N ASN A 564 -19.24 -4.95 8.32
CA ASN A 564 -19.46 -4.09 7.15
C ASN A 564 -18.46 -4.30 5.99
N VAL A 565 -17.26 -4.78 6.24
CA VAL A 565 -16.22 -4.89 5.20
C VAL A 565 -16.40 -6.18 4.39
N VAL A 566 -16.64 -6.01 3.09
CA VAL A 566 -16.85 -7.08 2.12
C VAL A 566 -15.54 -7.75 1.71
N SER A 567 -14.53 -6.94 1.42
CA SER A 567 -13.22 -7.39 0.94
C SER A 567 -12.17 -6.31 1.14
N TYR A 568 -10.92 -6.74 1.30
CA TYR A 568 -9.73 -5.89 1.35
C TYR A 568 -8.84 -6.17 0.13
N LEU A 569 -8.46 -5.13 -0.61
CA LEU A 569 -7.55 -5.22 -1.74
C LEU A 569 -6.24 -4.51 -1.41
N ASN A 570 -5.15 -5.26 -1.38
CA ASN A 570 -3.81 -4.76 -1.11
C ASN A 570 -3.07 -4.44 -2.42
N VAL A 571 -2.24 -3.41 -2.35
CA VAL A 571 -1.06 -3.28 -3.20
C VAL A 571 0.06 -2.71 -2.36
N ASP A 572 1.19 -3.38 -2.37
CA ASP A 572 2.37 -3.02 -1.61
C ASP A 572 3.46 -2.63 -2.62
N VAL A 573 4.32 -3.56 -3.00
CA VAL A 573 5.16 -3.41 -4.18
C VAL A 573 4.32 -3.64 -5.43
N SER A 574 4.06 -2.59 -6.22
CA SER A 574 3.48 -2.78 -7.57
C SER A 574 4.47 -3.45 -8.50
N VAL A 575 5.73 -3.01 -8.49
CA VAL A 575 6.75 -3.49 -9.44
C VAL A 575 8.15 -3.52 -8.83
N ALA A 576 8.74 -4.72 -8.84
CA ALA A 576 10.15 -5.00 -8.60
C ALA A 576 10.73 -5.96 -9.66
N GLY A 577 10.01 -6.32 -10.72
CA GLY A 577 10.53 -7.22 -11.76
C GLY A 577 9.59 -7.45 -12.93
N SER A 578 9.84 -8.53 -13.70
CA SER A 578 9.10 -8.79 -14.94
C SER A 578 7.87 -9.67 -14.78
N ARG A 579 7.78 -10.50 -13.73
CA ARG A 579 6.72 -11.50 -13.60
C ARG A 579 5.57 -11.04 -12.73
N TRP A 580 4.36 -10.97 -13.28
CA TRP A 580 3.17 -10.65 -12.50
C TRP A 580 2.75 -11.84 -11.61
N ASN A 581 2.45 -11.56 -10.35
CA ASN A 581 1.93 -12.52 -9.38
C ASN A 581 0.73 -11.92 -8.67
N ALA A 582 -0.22 -12.78 -8.29
CA ALA A 582 -1.37 -12.41 -7.49
C ALA A 582 -1.67 -13.52 -6.48
N ALA A 583 -1.91 -13.13 -5.24
CA ALA A 583 -2.30 -14.00 -4.15
C ALA A 583 -3.62 -13.50 -3.55
N GLY A 584 -4.39 -14.38 -2.93
CA GLY A 584 -5.66 -13.99 -2.34
C GLY A 584 -6.50 -15.14 -1.81
N SER A 585 -7.59 -14.79 -1.14
CA SER A 585 -8.64 -15.72 -0.77
C SER A 585 -9.16 -16.44 -2.04
N PRO A 586 -9.35 -17.77 -2.02
CA PRO A 586 -9.82 -18.50 -3.19
C PRO A 586 -11.17 -18.03 -3.74
N SER A 587 -11.99 -17.41 -2.89
CA SER A 587 -13.26 -16.77 -3.27
C SER A 587 -13.07 -15.61 -4.27
N LEU A 588 -11.89 -14.99 -4.31
CA LEU A 588 -11.53 -13.89 -5.23
C LEU A 588 -10.80 -14.36 -6.51
N ALA A 589 -10.39 -15.63 -6.59
CA ALA A 589 -9.50 -16.09 -7.66
C ALA A 589 -10.06 -15.87 -9.07
N HIS A 590 -11.37 -16.08 -9.27
CA HIS A 590 -12.02 -15.83 -10.56
C HIS A 590 -12.09 -14.33 -10.86
N LEU A 591 -12.36 -13.48 -9.87
CA LEU A 591 -12.36 -12.03 -10.05
C LEU A 591 -10.98 -11.51 -10.47
N ILE A 592 -9.92 -11.97 -9.79
CA ILE A 592 -8.52 -11.66 -10.12
C ILE A 592 -8.23 -12.04 -11.57
N LYS A 593 -8.51 -13.28 -11.94
CA LYS A 593 -8.24 -13.78 -13.29
C LYS A 593 -9.04 -13.02 -14.36
N ASP A 594 -10.34 -12.83 -14.13
CA ASP A 594 -11.22 -12.17 -15.09
C ASP A 594 -10.82 -10.70 -15.28
N ALA A 595 -10.45 -9.99 -14.21
CA ALA A 595 -9.94 -8.63 -14.32
C ALA A 595 -8.62 -8.61 -15.11
N ALA A 596 -7.67 -9.50 -14.82
CA ALA A 596 -6.40 -9.57 -15.52
C ALA A 596 -6.54 -9.90 -17.01
N LEU A 597 -7.55 -10.69 -17.41
CA LEU A 597 -7.86 -10.98 -18.81
C LEU A 597 -8.42 -9.78 -19.59
N THR A 598 -8.86 -8.72 -18.90
CA THR A 598 -9.32 -7.47 -19.54
C THR A 598 -8.20 -6.44 -19.69
N VAL A 599 -7.10 -6.59 -18.96
CA VAL A 599 -5.95 -5.67 -19.01
C VAL A 599 -4.95 -6.19 -20.05
N ASP A 600 -4.53 -5.32 -20.95
CA ASP A 600 -3.48 -5.66 -21.91
C ASP A 600 -2.14 -5.88 -21.19
N HIS A 601 -1.35 -6.80 -21.72
CA HIS A 601 -0.02 -7.06 -21.20
C HIS A 601 0.87 -5.82 -21.33
N PRO A 602 1.64 -5.44 -20.30
CA PRO A 602 2.44 -4.21 -20.31
C PRO A 602 3.68 -4.24 -21.22
N THR A 603 4.02 -5.38 -21.82
CA THR A 603 5.31 -5.61 -22.49
C THR A 603 5.12 -6.28 -23.84
N PHE A 604 4.26 -7.29 -23.92
CA PHE A 604 4.04 -8.06 -25.16
C PHE A 604 2.68 -7.73 -25.79
N PRO A 605 2.64 -6.98 -26.92
CA PRO A 605 1.40 -6.65 -27.60
C PRO A 605 0.57 -7.90 -27.97
N GLY A 606 -0.74 -7.80 -27.79
CA GLY A 606 -1.68 -8.89 -28.11
C GLY A 606 -1.86 -9.94 -26.99
N LYS A 607 -1.03 -9.92 -25.94
CA LYS A 607 -1.24 -10.72 -24.72
C LYS A 607 -2.04 -9.94 -23.67
N LYS A 608 -2.46 -10.64 -22.61
CA LYS A 608 -3.14 -10.06 -21.43
C LYS A 608 -2.25 -10.09 -20.20
N LEU A 609 -2.59 -9.29 -19.19
CA LEU A 609 -1.86 -9.26 -17.92
C LEU A 609 -1.75 -10.65 -17.28
N TRP A 610 -2.78 -11.49 -17.43
CA TRP A 610 -2.77 -12.87 -16.94
C TRP A 610 -1.64 -13.73 -17.52
N ASP A 611 -1.16 -13.42 -18.74
CA ASP A 611 -0.06 -14.12 -19.39
C ASP A 611 1.30 -13.74 -18.79
N ALA A 612 1.43 -12.55 -18.19
CA ALA A 612 2.66 -12.02 -17.58
C ALA A 612 3.14 -12.83 -16.36
N ARG A 613 2.30 -13.75 -15.84
CA ARG A 613 2.69 -14.72 -14.82
C ARG A 613 3.75 -15.72 -15.29
N ASN A 614 3.99 -15.79 -16.59
CA ASN A 614 4.99 -16.65 -17.20
C ASN A 614 6.13 -15.85 -17.83
N ASP A 615 6.20 -14.55 -17.56
CA ASP A 615 7.30 -13.73 -18.05
C ASP A 615 8.60 -14.11 -17.38
N ASP A 616 9.67 -13.86 -18.13
CA ASP A 616 11.03 -13.96 -17.67
C ASP A 616 11.70 -12.61 -17.90
N GLY A 617 12.73 -12.34 -17.11
CA GLY A 617 13.49 -11.11 -17.19
C GLY A 617 14.30 -10.99 -18.49
N PRO A 618 14.77 -9.77 -18.79
CA PRO A 618 15.40 -9.43 -20.06
C PRO A 618 16.72 -10.16 -20.31
N TYR A 619 17.32 -10.78 -19.30
CA TYR A 619 18.60 -11.50 -19.42
C TYR A 619 18.44 -13.00 -19.73
N LYS A 620 17.23 -13.46 -20.04
CA LYS A 620 16.98 -14.85 -20.45
C LYS A 620 17.59 -15.16 -21.82
N GLY A 621 18.15 -16.37 -21.95
CA GLY A 621 18.74 -16.88 -23.19
C GLY A 621 20.25 -16.64 -23.33
N LEU A 622 20.87 -15.98 -22.34
CA LEU A 622 22.32 -15.89 -22.23
C LEU A 622 22.91 -17.20 -21.67
N ASN A 623 24.17 -17.50 -22.03
CA ASN A 623 24.89 -18.67 -21.52
C ASN A 623 25.46 -18.38 -20.12
N LEU A 624 24.61 -18.45 -19.11
CA LEU A 624 24.90 -18.08 -17.72
C LEU A 624 24.81 -19.30 -16.79
N THR A 625 25.51 -19.23 -15.67
CA THR A 625 25.44 -20.25 -14.61
C THR A 625 24.51 -19.80 -13.48
N ILE A 626 23.98 -20.73 -12.71
CA ILE A 626 23.12 -20.44 -11.56
C ILE A 626 23.45 -21.40 -10.42
N ASP A 627 23.33 -20.93 -9.19
CA ASP A 627 23.46 -21.78 -8.03
C ASP A 627 22.38 -22.88 -8.05
N GLN A 628 22.80 -24.11 -7.77
CA GLN A 628 21.91 -25.28 -7.87
C GLN A 628 20.89 -25.34 -6.74
N GLU A 629 21.24 -24.86 -5.54
CA GLU A 629 20.32 -24.81 -4.41
C GLU A 629 19.21 -23.79 -4.69
N PHE A 630 19.58 -22.60 -5.18
CA PHE A 630 18.63 -21.59 -5.61
C PHE A 630 17.72 -22.09 -6.75
N LEU A 631 18.30 -22.72 -7.79
CA LEU A 631 17.52 -23.23 -8.92
C LEU A 631 16.49 -24.28 -8.46
N GLN A 632 16.89 -25.21 -7.59
CA GLN A 632 15.97 -26.22 -7.06
C GLN A 632 14.83 -25.59 -6.25
N ALA A 633 15.13 -24.65 -5.37
CA ALA A 633 14.11 -23.93 -4.59
C ALA A 633 13.14 -23.14 -5.49
N TYR A 634 13.67 -22.46 -6.50
CA TYR A 634 12.88 -21.75 -7.49
C TYR A 634 12.00 -22.69 -8.32
N GLU A 635 12.53 -23.81 -8.81
CA GLU A 635 11.77 -24.79 -9.59
C GLU A 635 10.65 -25.44 -8.77
N GLN A 636 10.88 -25.72 -7.48
CA GLN A 636 9.86 -26.21 -6.57
C GLN A 636 8.73 -25.19 -6.39
N THR A 637 9.09 -23.93 -6.13
CA THR A 637 8.11 -22.83 -5.96
C THR A 637 7.32 -22.62 -7.24
N ASP A 638 7.98 -22.63 -8.40
CA ASP A 638 7.33 -22.46 -9.71
C ASP A 638 6.43 -23.65 -10.06
N ALA A 639 6.81 -24.88 -9.68
CA ALA A 639 5.98 -26.06 -9.85
C ALA A 639 4.72 -26.00 -8.96
N GLN A 640 4.84 -25.56 -7.71
CA GLN A 640 3.68 -25.36 -6.82
C GLN A 640 2.72 -24.32 -7.39
N ARG A 641 3.24 -23.17 -7.82
CA ARG A 641 2.47 -22.10 -8.47
C ARG A 641 1.74 -22.59 -9.72
N LYS A 642 2.41 -23.34 -10.59
CA LYS A 642 1.81 -23.94 -11.80
C LYS A 642 0.81 -25.06 -11.49
N GLY A 643 0.95 -25.73 -10.35
CA GLY A 643 0.04 -26.75 -9.86
C GLY A 643 -1.26 -26.18 -9.28
N SER A 644 -1.31 -24.89 -8.93
CA SER A 644 -2.51 -24.21 -8.47
C SER A 644 -3.61 -24.23 -9.55
N LYS A 645 -4.78 -24.79 -9.22
CA LYS A 645 -5.92 -24.89 -10.17
C LYS A 645 -6.50 -23.52 -10.52
N THR A 646 -6.50 -22.61 -9.56
CA THR A 646 -6.92 -21.21 -9.74
C THR A 646 -5.83 -20.36 -10.37
N GLY A 647 -4.56 -20.71 -10.13
CA GLY A 647 -3.41 -19.89 -10.48
C GLY A 647 -3.27 -18.64 -9.60
N VAL A 648 -3.90 -18.66 -8.42
CA VAL A 648 -3.83 -17.65 -7.37
C VAL A 648 -3.42 -18.35 -6.08
N ASP A 649 -2.35 -17.87 -5.45
CA ASP A 649 -1.77 -18.50 -4.26
C ASP A 649 -2.44 -17.99 -2.98
N PRO A 650 -2.47 -18.80 -1.90
CA PRO A 650 -2.99 -18.36 -0.61
C PRO A 650 -2.10 -17.28 0.03
N LEU A 651 -2.72 -16.36 0.77
CA LEU A 651 -2.01 -15.30 1.51
C LEU A 651 -1.49 -15.80 2.86
N GLY A 652 -0.20 -15.56 3.13
CA GLY A 652 0.46 -15.86 4.40
C GLY A 652 0.45 -14.65 5.34
N THR A 653 1.59 -14.00 5.50
CA THR A 653 1.70 -12.65 6.10
C THR A 653 2.70 -11.83 5.28
N GLY A 654 3.15 -10.68 5.77
CA GLY A 654 4.16 -9.85 5.12
C GLY A 654 3.61 -8.67 4.32
N SER A 655 2.34 -8.32 4.50
CA SER A 655 1.79 -7.01 4.15
C SER A 655 0.46 -6.80 4.89
N ASP A 656 -0.15 -5.64 4.69
CA ASP A 656 -1.28 -5.10 5.46
C ASP A 656 -2.58 -5.93 5.40
N PHE A 657 -2.71 -6.86 4.44
CA PHE A 657 -3.85 -7.79 4.38
C PHE A 657 -3.95 -8.71 5.62
N THR A 658 -2.87 -8.81 6.40
CA THR A 658 -2.73 -9.80 7.48
C THR A 658 -3.84 -9.70 8.54
N VAL A 659 -4.17 -8.49 8.97
CA VAL A 659 -5.23 -8.29 9.98
C VAL A 659 -6.63 -8.55 9.40
N PHE A 660 -6.82 -8.24 8.12
CA PHE A 660 -8.10 -8.41 7.45
C PHE A 660 -8.44 -9.89 7.27
N LEU A 661 -7.51 -10.69 6.74
CA LEU A 661 -7.77 -12.10 6.46
C LEU A 661 -7.57 -12.97 7.70
N GLN A 662 -6.37 -12.99 8.28
CA GLN A 662 -6.02 -14.02 9.25
C GLN A 662 -6.57 -13.75 10.66
N ARG A 663 -6.92 -12.51 10.99
CA ARG A 663 -7.59 -12.15 12.26
C ARG A 663 -9.09 -11.97 12.10
N LEU A 664 -9.54 -11.28 11.05
CA LEU A 664 -10.94 -10.85 10.89
C LEU A 664 -11.75 -11.61 9.82
N GLY A 665 -11.12 -12.48 9.02
CA GLY A 665 -11.81 -13.33 8.06
C GLY A 665 -12.46 -12.53 6.93
N VAL A 666 -11.80 -11.46 6.48
CA VAL A 666 -12.19 -10.66 5.32
C VAL A 666 -11.46 -11.18 4.09
N ALA A 667 -12.21 -11.48 3.03
CA ALA A 667 -11.64 -11.96 1.78
C ALA A 667 -10.67 -10.92 1.23
N SER A 668 -9.40 -11.31 1.07
CA SER A 668 -8.31 -10.38 0.77
C SER A 668 -7.52 -10.79 -0.46
N ALA A 669 -6.91 -9.84 -1.16
CA ALA A 669 -6.03 -10.10 -2.28
C ALA A 669 -4.84 -9.14 -2.30
N ASP A 670 -3.74 -9.57 -2.89
CA ASP A 670 -2.52 -8.80 -3.10
C ASP A 670 -1.92 -9.13 -4.49
N GLN A 671 -1.17 -8.19 -5.07
CA GLN A 671 -0.56 -8.36 -6.38
C GLN A 671 0.74 -7.59 -6.53
N SER A 672 1.66 -8.13 -7.33
CA SER A 672 2.93 -7.48 -7.62
C SER A 672 3.54 -8.01 -8.92
N PHE A 673 4.37 -7.19 -9.58
CA PHE A 673 5.37 -7.68 -10.52
C PHE A 673 6.67 -7.97 -9.75
N LEU A 674 7.02 -9.25 -9.57
CA LEU A 674 8.22 -9.68 -8.84
C LEU A 674 9.34 -10.12 -9.79
N PRO A 675 10.61 -10.13 -9.32
CA PRO A 675 11.73 -10.66 -10.09
C PRO A 675 11.56 -12.13 -10.48
N SER A 676 11.95 -12.45 -11.71
CA SER A 676 12.33 -13.80 -12.13
C SER A 676 13.86 -13.97 -12.01
N PRO A 677 14.40 -15.21 -12.13
CA PRO A 677 15.85 -15.43 -12.07
C PRO A 677 16.67 -14.71 -13.15
N TRP A 678 16.01 -14.14 -14.16
CA TRP A 678 16.63 -13.43 -15.28
C TRP A 678 16.41 -11.91 -15.24
N ASP A 679 15.87 -11.38 -14.14
CA ASP A 679 15.74 -9.94 -13.93
C ASP A 679 16.99 -9.37 -13.26
N ALA A 680 17.17 -8.04 -13.36
CA ALA A 680 18.17 -7.35 -12.55
C ALA A 680 17.89 -7.58 -11.06
N VAL A 681 18.94 -7.58 -10.25
CA VAL A 681 18.79 -7.79 -8.80
C VAL A 681 18.04 -6.61 -8.20
N TYR A 682 16.98 -6.90 -7.45
CA TYR A 682 16.27 -5.93 -6.62
C TYR A 682 16.95 -5.80 -5.26
N HIS A 683 17.40 -4.59 -4.94
CA HIS A 683 18.05 -4.26 -3.66
C HIS A 683 17.00 -3.90 -2.61
N TYR A 684 16.20 -4.91 -2.25
CA TYR A 684 15.16 -4.79 -1.23
C TYR A 684 15.68 -4.17 0.09
N HIS A 685 14.96 -3.16 0.61
CA HIS A 685 15.26 -2.42 1.84
C HIS A 685 16.67 -1.78 1.93
N SER A 686 17.33 -1.60 0.79
CA SER A 686 18.62 -0.93 0.68
C SER A 686 18.43 0.52 0.25
N ILE A 687 19.47 1.35 0.41
CA ILE A 687 19.53 2.68 -0.22
C ILE A 687 19.44 2.59 -1.76
N TYR A 688 19.64 1.41 -2.34
CA TYR A 688 19.53 1.16 -3.77
C TYR A 688 18.14 0.75 -4.24
N ASP A 689 17.15 0.67 -3.34
CA ASP A 689 15.73 0.76 -3.72
C ASP A 689 15.39 2.20 -4.10
N SER A 690 15.95 2.63 -5.24
CA SER A 690 15.92 3.99 -5.75
C SER A 690 15.06 4.10 -6.99
N ARG A 691 14.63 5.33 -7.29
CA ARG A 691 13.89 5.59 -8.52
C ARG A 691 14.75 5.28 -9.74
N HIS A 692 16.06 5.51 -9.65
CA HIS A 692 16.98 5.19 -10.74
C HIS A 692 16.96 3.70 -11.07
N TRP A 693 17.06 2.82 -10.07
CA TRP A 693 16.95 1.37 -10.29
C TRP A 693 15.60 1.00 -10.93
N LEU A 694 14.52 1.56 -10.41
CA LEU A 694 13.16 1.29 -10.89
C LEU A 694 12.96 1.72 -12.35
N GLU A 695 13.43 2.92 -12.74
CA GLU A 695 13.31 3.44 -14.10
C GLU A 695 14.19 2.71 -15.12
N VAL A 696 15.34 2.18 -14.68
CA VAL A 696 16.29 1.51 -15.57
C VAL A 696 15.99 0.03 -15.73
N TYR A 697 15.62 -0.66 -14.64
CA TYR A 697 15.54 -2.12 -14.63
C TYR A 697 14.13 -2.66 -14.36
N ALA A 698 13.43 -2.14 -13.35
CA ALA A 698 12.15 -2.72 -12.93
C ALA A 698 11.01 -2.40 -13.90
N ASP A 699 10.82 -1.13 -14.26
CA ASP A 699 9.74 -0.70 -15.15
C ASP A 699 10.08 0.49 -16.06
N PRO A 700 10.97 0.30 -17.05
CA PRO A 700 11.26 1.33 -18.04
C PRO A 700 9.98 1.81 -18.74
N GLY A 701 9.59 3.06 -18.49
CA GLY A 701 8.36 3.67 -19.03
C GLY A 701 7.09 3.45 -18.21
N PHE A 702 7.17 2.84 -17.02
CA PHE A 702 6.07 2.67 -16.04
C PHE A 702 4.85 1.89 -16.54
N TYR A 703 5.01 1.02 -17.53
CA TYR A 703 3.88 0.29 -18.13
C TYR A 703 3.31 -0.77 -17.19
N ARG A 704 4.14 -1.41 -16.35
CA ARG A 704 3.69 -2.43 -15.38
C ARG A 704 2.93 -1.78 -14.23
N HIS A 705 3.36 -0.62 -13.73
CA HIS A 705 2.60 0.18 -12.75
C HIS A 705 1.19 0.49 -13.26
N VAL A 706 1.07 0.95 -14.52
CA VAL A 706 -0.23 1.21 -15.14
C VAL A 706 -1.10 -0.06 -15.23
N ALA A 707 -0.49 -1.22 -15.51
CA ALA A 707 -1.23 -2.48 -15.55
C ALA A 707 -1.75 -2.89 -14.16
N VAL A 708 -0.93 -2.77 -13.11
CA VAL A 708 -1.32 -3.01 -11.71
C VAL A 708 -2.45 -2.08 -11.28
N ALA A 709 -2.31 -0.77 -11.52
CA ALA A 709 -3.33 0.22 -11.19
C ALA A 709 -4.67 -0.06 -11.90
N LYS A 710 -4.63 -0.40 -13.20
CA LYS A 710 -5.84 -0.80 -13.94
C LYS A 710 -6.47 -2.05 -13.36
N HIS A 711 -5.68 -3.09 -13.08
CA HIS A 711 -6.17 -4.35 -12.57
C HIS A 711 -6.82 -4.20 -11.19
N LEU A 712 -6.11 -3.59 -10.23
CA LEU A 712 -6.61 -3.33 -8.88
C LEU A 712 -7.85 -2.42 -8.90
N GLY A 713 -7.84 -1.36 -9.71
CA GLY A 713 -8.98 -0.46 -9.88
C GLY A 713 -10.21 -1.17 -10.46
N LEU A 714 -10.04 -2.08 -11.43
CA LEU A 714 -11.13 -2.89 -11.97
C LEU A 714 -11.70 -3.88 -10.96
N MET A 715 -10.85 -4.51 -10.14
CA MET A 715 -11.31 -5.35 -9.02
C MET A 715 -12.13 -4.52 -8.03
N GLY A 716 -11.62 -3.35 -7.62
CA GLY A 716 -12.31 -2.42 -6.72
C GLY A 716 -13.66 -1.98 -7.26
N LEU A 717 -13.75 -1.58 -8.53
CA LEU A 717 -15.00 -1.22 -9.20
C LEU A 717 -16.00 -2.38 -9.25
N LYS A 718 -15.55 -3.59 -9.61
CA LYS A 718 -16.42 -4.77 -9.65
C LYS A 718 -16.97 -5.12 -8.27
N LEU A 719 -16.15 -5.07 -7.23
CA LEU A 719 -16.60 -5.28 -5.85
C LEU A 719 -17.56 -4.17 -5.40
N ALA A 720 -17.27 -2.92 -5.76
CA ALA A 720 -18.08 -1.77 -5.37
C ALA A 720 -19.46 -1.73 -6.05
N ASP A 721 -19.56 -2.11 -7.32
CA ASP A 721 -20.76 -1.84 -8.15
C ASP A 721 -21.57 -3.06 -8.58
N SER A 722 -21.11 -4.28 -8.32
CA SER A 722 -21.89 -5.46 -8.70
C SER A 722 -23.07 -5.67 -7.77
N LEU A 723 -24.28 -5.90 -8.31
CA LEU A 723 -25.46 -6.23 -7.51
C LEU A 723 -25.25 -7.48 -6.63
N LEU A 724 -24.68 -8.53 -7.24
CA LEU A 724 -24.11 -9.66 -6.52
C LEU A 724 -22.62 -9.42 -6.31
N ILE A 725 -22.15 -9.59 -5.09
CA ILE A 725 -20.72 -9.48 -4.80
C ILE A 725 -20.00 -10.61 -5.58
N PRO A 726 -18.93 -10.31 -6.34
CA PRO A 726 -18.21 -11.28 -7.16
C PRO A 726 -17.30 -12.22 -6.35
N LEU A 727 -17.78 -12.72 -5.21
CA LEU A 727 -17.13 -13.79 -4.44
C LEU A 727 -17.65 -15.16 -4.90
N ASN A 728 -16.73 -16.09 -5.12
CA ASN A 728 -17.03 -17.45 -5.54
C ASN A 728 -16.80 -18.45 -4.39
N THR A 729 -17.81 -18.64 -3.55
CA THR A 729 -17.76 -19.56 -2.41
C THR A 729 -17.67 -21.03 -2.84
N THR A 730 -18.17 -21.38 -4.03
CA THR A 730 -18.05 -22.72 -4.59
C THR A 730 -16.60 -23.03 -4.96
N GLN A 731 -15.89 -22.08 -5.58
CA GLN A 731 -14.46 -22.25 -5.85
C GLN A 731 -13.69 -22.49 -4.54
N TYR A 732 -13.96 -21.69 -3.51
CA TYR A 732 -13.27 -21.85 -2.23
C TYR A 732 -13.63 -23.20 -1.58
N ALA A 733 -14.90 -23.58 -1.56
CA ALA A 733 -15.32 -24.87 -1.01
C ALA A 733 -14.65 -26.07 -1.73
N LEU A 734 -14.37 -25.97 -3.04
CA LEU A 734 -13.62 -26.98 -3.78
C LEU A 734 -12.14 -27.03 -3.38
N GLU A 735 -11.51 -25.86 -3.18
CA GLU A 735 -10.11 -25.77 -2.73
C GLU A 735 -9.90 -26.38 -1.34
N LEU A 736 -10.90 -26.40 -0.46
CA LEU A 736 -10.79 -27.07 0.85
C LEU A 736 -10.44 -28.56 0.74
N SER A 737 -10.92 -29.24 -0.31
CA SER A 737 -10.53 -30.63 -0.57
C SER A 737 -9.05 -30.74 -0.96
N ASP A 738 -8.55 -29.80 -1.74
CA ASP A 738 -7.14 -29.75 -2.15
C ASP A 738 -6.25 -29.42 -0.95
N TYR A 739 -6.73 -28.55 -0.05
CA TYR A 739 -6.04 -28.21 1.20
C TYR A 739 -5.91 -29.46 2.07
N LEU A 740 -7.01 -30.19 2.30
CA LEU A 740 -6.97 -31.40 3.12
C LEU A 740 -6.08 -32.48 2.50
N THR A 741 -6.12 -32.63 1.17
CA THR A 741 -5.26 -33.58 0.45
C THR A 741 -3.77 -33.23 0.63
N ARG A 742 -3.42 -31.94 0.63
CA ARG A 742 -2.05 -31.50 0.95
C ARG A 742 -1.68 -31.80 2.39
N VAL A 743 -2.59 -31.61 3.34
CA VAL A 743 -2.36 -31.92 4.75
C VAL A 743 -2.13 -33.43 4.97
N GLU A 744 -2.94 -34.28 4.34
CA GLU A 744 -2.76 -35.74 4.39
C GLU A 744 -1.41 -36.18 3.82
N ALA A 745 -0.95 -35.54 2.74
CA ALA A 745 0.36 -35.82 2.16
C ALA A 745 1.55 -35.44 3.07
N LEU A 746 1.31 -34.66 4.14
CA LEU A 746 2.30 -34.29 5.14
C LEU A 746 2.31 -35.22 6.36
N ILE A 747 1.40 -36.20 6.43
CA ILE A 747 1.39 -37.19 7.52
C ILE A 747 2.67 -38.01 7.44
N PRO A 748 3.50 -38.04 8.50
CA PRO A 748 4.74 -38.79 8.48
C PRO A 748 4.45 -40.30 8.59
N ASP A 749 5.25 -41.13 7.91
CA ASP A 749 5.12 -42.59 7.88
C ASP A 749 5.16 -43.28 9.27
N ASN A 750 5.63 -42.56 10.29
CA ASN A 750 5.84 -43.05 11.65
C ASN A 750 4.82 -42.54 12.68
N LEU A 751 3.70 -41.95 12.26
CA LEU A 751 2.62 -41.61 13.19
C LEU A 751 2.02 -42.91 13.78
N GLU A 752 1.90 -43.00 15.11
CA GLU A 752 1.48 -44.24 15.80
C GLU A 752 0.11 -44.78 15.35
N THR A 753 -0.77 -43.91 14.87
CA THR A 753 -2.09 -44.25 14.35
C THR A 753 -2.45 -43.25 13.25
N GLU A 754 -2.99 -43.74 12.13
CA GLU A 754 -3.41 -42.90 11.02
C GLU A 754 -4.64 -42.05 11.42
N PRO A 755 -4.61 -40.72 11.26
CA PRO A 755 -5.72 -39.86 11.63
C PRO A 755 -6.93 -40.07 10.71
N ASP A 756 -8.13 -40.10 11.28
CA ASP A 756 -9.38 -40.24 10.51
C ASP A 756 -9.99 -38.86 10.17
N PHE A 757 -9.84 -38.45 8.92
CA PHE A 757 -10.44 -37.22 8.40
C PHE A 757 -11.79 -37.41 7.71
N SER A 758 -12.44 -38.58 7.83
CA SER A 758 -13.73 -38.87 7.16
C SER A 758 -14.82 -37.85 7.52
N ALA A 759 -14.92 -37.46 8.79
CA ALA A 759 -15.88 -36.45 9.26
C ALA A 759 -15.57 -35.06 8.67
N LEU A 760 -14.29 -34.68 8.58
CA LEU A 760 -13.88 -33.43 7.97
C LEU A 760 -14.15 -33.41 6.45
N ARG A 761 -13.90 -34.52 5.75
CA ARG A 761 -14.27 -34.70 4.34
C ARG A 761 -15.77 -34.59 4.11
N ALA A 762 -16.59 -35.17 4.99
CA ALA A 762 -18.04 -35.05 4.93
C ALA A 762 -18.48 -33.59 5.11
N ALA A 763 -17.94 -32.88 6.11
CA ALA A 763 -18.21 -31.46 6.30
C ALA A 763 -17.81 -30.60 5.09
N ILE A 764 -16.65 -30.89 4.47
CA ILE A 764 -16.21 -30.23 3.23
C ILE A 764 -17.21 -30.50 2.09
N ALA A 765 -17.71 -31.73 1.95
CA ALA A 765 -18.72 -32.07 0.95
C ALA A 765 -20.06 -31.33 1.21
N ASP A 766 -20.45 -31.18 2.48
CA ASP A 766 -21.66 -30.47 2.87
C ASP A 766 -21.57 -28.97 2.54
N VAL A 767 -20.44 -28.31 2.84
CA VAL A 767 -20.25 -26.90 2.48
C VAL A 767 -20.14 -26.71 0.97
N GLN A 768 -19.58 -27.67 0.22
CA GLN A 768 -19.61 -27.66 -1.25
C GLN A 768 -21.05 -27.71 -1.79
N ALA A 769 -21.88 -28.59 -1.24
CA ALA A 769 -23.29 -28.67 -1.60
C ALA A 769 -24.07 -27.40 -1.22
N ALA A 770 -23.79 -26.82 -0.06
CA ALA A 770 -24.38 -25.55 0.39
C ALA A 770 -24.01 -24.39 -0.53
N SER A 771 -22.72 -24.26 -0.90
CA SER A 771 -22.25 -23.25 -1.87
C SER A 771 -22.90 -23.40 -3.24
N LEU A 772 -23.08 -24.63 -3.75
CA LEU A 772 -23.77 -24.86 -5.03
C LEU A 772 -25.25 -24.43 -4.98
N LYS A 773 -25.94 -24.67 -3.86
CA LYS A 773 -27.30 -24.17 -3.64
C LYS A 773 -27.33 -22.65 -3.58
N LEU A 774 -26.37 -22.03 -2.89
CA LEU A 774 -26.23 -20.57 -2.85
C LEU A 774 -25.99 -19.98 -4.23
N ASP A 775 -25.20 -20.62 -5.09
CA ASP A 775 -25.02 -20.21 -6.49
C ASP A 775 -26.34 -20.21 -7.28
N THR A 776 -27.18 -21.21 -7.06
CA THR A 776 -28.50 -21.28 -7.70
C THR A 776 -29.42 -20.17 -7.17
N GLU A 777 -29.46 -19.99 -5.85
CA GLU A 777 -30.29 -18.98 -5.20
C GLU A 777 -29.89 -17.56 -5.58
N LYS A 778 -28.59 -17.23 -5.55
CA LYS A 778 -28.12 -15.87 -5.85
C LYS A 778 -28.47 -15.47 -7.28
N GLN A 779 -28.38 -16.39 -8.23
CA GLN A 779 -28.80 -16.15 -9.63
C GLN A 779 -30.31 -15.97 -9.76
N ALA A 780 -31.10 -16.77 -9.04
CA ALA A 780 -32.56 -16.61 -9.01
C ALA A 780 -32.97 -15.26 -8.38
N ALA A 781 -32.36 -14.89 -7.25
CA ALA A 781 -32.58 -13.63 -6.56
C ALA A 781 -32.22 -12.42 -7.43
N LEU A 782 -31.07 -12.46 -8.12
CA LEU A 782 -30.66 -11.42 -9.07
C LEU A 782 -31.66 -11.29 -10.22
N LYS A 783 -32.05 -12.40 -10.84
CA LYS A 783 -33.03 -12.40 -11.94
C LYS A 783 -34.38 -11.82 -11.51
N ASP A 784 -34.86 -12.18 -10.32
CA ASP A 784 -36.10 -11.64 -9.77
C ASP A 784 -35.99 -10.14 -9.45
N PHE A 785 -34.86 -9.71 -8.89
CA PHE A 785 -34.55 -8.30 -8.64
C PHE A 785 -34.55 -7.50 -9.95
N GLU A 786 -33.79 -7.91 -10.95
CA GLU A 786 -33.72 -7.25 -12.27
C GLU A 786 -35.07 -7.22 -12.97
N LYS A 787 -35.82 -8.31 -12.89
CA LYS A 787 -37.18 -8.40 -13.44
C LYS A 787 -38.06 -7.33 -12.79
N LEU A 788 -38.09 -7.25 -11.46
CA LEU A 788 -38.91 -6.28 -10.74
C LEU A 788 -38.42 -4.84 -10.96
N LEU A 789 -37.10 -4.63 -11.09
CA LEU A 789 -36.50 -3.35 -11.43
C LEU A 789 -37.02 -2.86 -12.80
N LYS A 790 -37.03 -3.75 -13.82
CA LYS A 790 -37.57 -3.47 -15.16
C LYS A 790 -39.08 -3.19 -15.15
N TYR A 791 -39.84 -3.91 -14.29
CA TYR A 791 -41.30 -3.78 -14.20
C TYR A 791 -41.80 -2.67 -13.26
N LEU A 792 -40.93 -1.86 -12.66
CA LEU A 792 -41.34 -0.59 -12.03
C LEU A 792 -41.84 0.35 -13.15
N PRO A 793 -43.16 0.59 -13.31
CA PRO A 793 -43.67 1.25 -14.52
C PRO A 793 -43.26 2.73 -14.56
N PRO A 794 -42.84 3.28 -15.72
CA PRO A 794 -42.72 4.74 -15.91
C PRO A 794 -44.10 5.39 -15.79
N TYR A 795 -44.16 6.63 -15.32
CA TYR A 795 -45.42 7.38 -15.32
C TYR A 795 -45.70 7.93 -16.74
N PRO A 796 -46.85 7.65 -17.38
CA PRO A 796 -47.30 8.38 -18.57
C PRO A 796 -48.05 9.66 -18.17
N PRO A 797 -48.07 10.73 -19.01
CA PRO A 797 -48.98 11.84 -18.81
C PRO A 797 -50.42 11.31 -18.95
N SER A 798 -51.27 11.60 -17.98
CA SER A 798 -52.66 11.14 -17.99
C SER A 798 -53.44 11.73 -19.18
N GLN A 799 -53.65 10.97 -20.25
CA GLN A 799 -54.83 11.15 -21.08
C GLN A 799 -56.03 10.50 -20.38
N VAL A 800 -56.68 11.25 -19.50
CA VAL A 800 -58.03 10.89 -19.04
C VAL A 800 -59.01 11.23 -20.18
N PRO A 801 -59.93 10.33 -20.59
CA PRO A 801 -61.00 10.68 -21.51
C PRO A 801 -61.85 11.78 -20.88
N ARG A 802 -61.99 12.92 -21.58
CA ARG A 802 -62.80 14.07 -21.18
C ARG A 802 -64.24 13.63 -20.84
N ARG A 803 -64.54 13.42 -19.54
CA ARG A 803 -65.90 13.58 -19.02
C ARG A 803 -65.97 14.88 -18.24
N ARG A 804 -66.82 15.77 -18.75
CA ARG A 804 -67.07 17.13 -18.28
C ARG A 804 -67.37 17.16 -16.78
N LEU A 805 -66.48 17.76 -16.00
CA LEU A 805 -66.82 18.37 -14.72
C LEU A 805 -66.24 19.79 -14.69
N ARG A 806 -67.11 20.73 -14.33
CA ARG A 806 -66.93 22.17 -14.36
C ARG A 806 -66.04 22.67 -13.22
N HIS A 807 -65.31 23.74 -13.52
CA HIS A 807 -64.78 24.79 -12.65
C HIS A 807 -63.89 24.39 -11.45
N SER A 808 -62.59 24.38 -11.70
CA SER A 808 -61.55 24.85 -10.77
C SER A 808 -60.27 25.14 -11.55
N CYS A 809 -59.74 26.36 -11.44
CA CYS A 809 -58.53 26.80 -12.12
C CYS A 809 -57.28 26.22 -11.42
N ARG A 810 -56.65 25.21 -12.02
CA ARG A 810 -55.20 24.92 -11.93
C ARG A 810 -54.81 23.99 -13.08
N ASN A 811 -53.74 24.33 -13.79
CA ASN A 811 -53.19 23.52 -14.88
C ASN A 811 -52.63 22.20 -14.30
N PRO A 812 -52.98 21.01 -14.83
CA PRO A 812 -52.43 19.73 -14.37
C PRO A 812 -50.92 19.56 -14.57
N GLN A 813 -50.29 20.44 -15.35
CA GLN A 813 -48.86 20.45 -15.64
C GLN A 813 -47.99 21.16 -14.58
N ASP A 814 -48.60 21.82 -13.59
CA ASP A 814 -47.89 22.52 -12.50
C ASP A 814 -47.92 21.76 -11.15
N GLN A 815 -48.23 20.46 -11.15
CA GLN A 815 -48.18 19.64 -9.93
C GLN A 815 -46.85 18.90 -9.79
N PRO A 816 -46.13 19.03 -8.66
CA PRO A 816 -44.89 18.29 -8.44
C PRO A 816 -45.17 16.77 -8.47
N PRO A 817 -44.25 15.96 -9.02
CA PRO A 817 -44.45 14.52 -9.12
C PRO A 817 -44.77 13.91 -7.76
N SER A 818 -45.73 12.97 -7.75
CA SER A 818 -46.15 12.28 -6.53
C SER A 818 -44.94 11.65 -5.84
N PHE A 819 -44.99 11.55 -4.51
CA PHE A 819 -43.95 10.91 -3.71
C PHE A 819 -43.55 9.53 -4.27
N ILE A 820 -44.53 8.74 -4.71
CA ILE A 820 -44.32 7.41 -5.32
C ILE A 820 -43.58 7.49 -6.66
N THR A 821 -43.78 8.55 -7.44
CA THR A 821 -43.12 8.75 -8.74
C THR A 821 -41.63 9.05 -8.55
N ARG A 822 -41.30 9.97 -7.64
CA ARG A 822 -39.91 10.33 -7.32
C ARG A 822 -39.07 9.15 -6.85
N VAL A 823 -39.68 8.25 -6.07
CA VAL A 823 -39.04 7.02 -5.57
C VAL A 823 -38.69 6.06 -6.71
N LYS A 824 -39.58 5.92 -7.68
CA LYS A 824 -39.35 5.02 -8.82
C LYS A 824 -38.24 5.54 -9.72
N ASP A 825 -38.25 6.84 -10.01
CA ASP A 825 -37.25 7.46 -10.86
C ASP A 825 -35.87 7.40 -10.21
N TRP A 826 -35.80 7.61 -8.89
CA TRP A 826 -34.57 7.42 -8.12
C TRP A 826 -34.08 5.97 -8.07
N ILE A 827 -34.95 4.98 -7.83
CA ILE A 827 -34.55 3.55 -7.88
C ILE A 827 -33.97 3.20 -9.25
N LYS A 828 -34.55 3.73 -10.34
CA LYS A 828 -34.05 3.51 -11.69
C LYS A 828 -32.72 4.19 -11.95
N ASP A 829 -32.54 5.39 -11.41
CA ASP A 829 -31.29 6.16 -11.48
C ASP A 829 -30.15 5.43 -10.78
N VAL A 830 -30.37 4.97 -9.54
CA VAL A 830 -29.38 4.19 -8.76
C VAL A 830 -28.95 2.90 -9.45
N PHE A 831 -29.85 2.23 -10.17
CA PHE A 831 -29.56 0.96 -10.85
C PHE A 831 -29.43 1.07 -12.38
N GLY A 832 -29.19 2.27 -12.91
CA GLY A 832 -28.77 2.49 -14.30
C GLY A 832 -29.81 2.16 -15.39
N VAL A 833 -31.11 2.30 -15.11
CA VAL A 833 -32.16 2.14 -16.13
C VAL A 833 -32.37 3.48 -16.84
N PRO A 834 -32.04 3.62 -18.15
CA PRO A 834 -32.08 4.92 -18.83
C PRO A 834 -33.51 5.48 -18.86
N PRO A 835 -33.68 6.80 -18.67
CA PRO A 835 -34.97 7.45 -18.84
C PRO A 835 -35.43 7.32 -20.30
N THR A 836 -36.70 7.03 -20.52
CA THR A 836 -37.28 7.14 -21.86
C THR A 836 -37.21 8.59 -22.33
N MET A 837 -36.92 8.78 -23.62
CA MET A 837 -36.60 10.03 -24.31
C MET A 837 -37.78 11.04 -24.30
N GLU A 838 -38.13 11.59 -23.13
CA GLU A 838 -39.07 12.73 -23.01
C GLU A 838 -38.97 13.50 -21.67
N THR A 839 -37.94 13.28 -20.85
CA THR A 839 -37.76 14.00 -19.57
C THR A 839 -36.36 14.62 -19.45
N ALA A 840 -36.15 15.68 -20.21
CA ALA A 840 -35.03 16.61 -20.06
C ALA A 840 -35.59 18.00 -19.78
N ILE A 841 -36.22 18.19 -18.61
CA ILE A 841 -36.39 19.47 -17.89
C ILE A 841 -36.81 19.09 -16.45
N SER A 842 -36.00 19.54 -15.48
CA SER A 842 -36.24 19.68 -14.04
C SER A 842 -35.29 18.87 -13.12
N TRP A 843 -34.03 19.28 -13.10
CA TRP A 843 -33.07 18.92 -12.03
C TRP A 843 -33.21 19.83 -10.78
N GLU A 844 -34.02 20.89 -10.82
CA GLU A 844 -34.09 21.90 -9.74
C GLU A 844 -35.25 21.73 -8.72
N VAL A 845 -36.06 20.67 -8.79
CA VAL A 845 -37.22 20.49 -7.88
C VAL A 845 -36.98 19.48 -6.74
N ALA A 846 -35.78 18.89 -6.65
CA ALA A 846 -35.40 18.00 -5.55
C ALA A 846 -35.14 18.72 -4.20
N LYS A 847 -35.26 20.05 -4.13
CA LYS A 847 -34.89 20.85 -2.92
C LYS A 847 -36.00 21.13 -1.90
N VAL A 848 -37.20 20.56 -2.01
CA VAL A 848 -38.33 21.01 -1.16
C VAL A 848 -38.85 19.98 -0.14
N PHE A 849 -38.42 18.71 -0.17
CA PHE A 849 -38.68 17.78 0.95
C PHE A 849 -37.46 16.87 1.13
N GLY A 850 -36.88 16.90 2.34
CA GLY A 850 -35.55 16.38 2.68
C GLY A 850 -35.26 14.93 2.26
N GLU A 851 -34.01 14.72 1.87
CA GLU A 851 -33.39 13.46 1.46
C GLU A 851 -33.46 12.36 2.55
N ASP A 852 -33.72 12.72 3.81
CA ASP A 852 -33.64 11.85 5.00
C ASP A 852 -34.67 10.70 5.04
N SER A 853 -35.68 10.68 4.14
CA SER A 853 -36.76 9.68 4.18
C SER A 853 -36.50 8.39 3.39
N TRP A 854 -35.55 8.38 2.43
CA TRP A 854 -35.36 7.24 1.51
C TRP A 854 -33.99 6.56 1.60
N GLU A 855 -32.96 7.25 2.07
CA GLU A 855 -31.73 6.60 2.57
C GLU A 855 -32.07 5.56 3.65
N GLY A 856 -33.04 5.88 4.51
CA GLY A 856 -33.61 4.94 5.47
C GLY A 856 -34.32 3.74 4.84
N VAL A 857 -34.83 3.82 3.60
CA VAL A 857 -35.52 2.70 2.94
C VAL A 857 -34.58 1.77 2.20
N LEU A 858 -33.50 2.25 1.56
CA LEU A 858 -32.42 1.35 1.11
C LEU A 858 -31.68 0.77 2.30
N GLY A 859 -31.39 1.60 3.31
CA GLY A 859 -30.91 1.15 4.61
C GLY A 859 -31.82 0.06 5.18
N TYR A 860 -33.15 0.20 5.12
CA TYR A 860 -34.13 -0.81 5.58
C TYR A 860 -34.33 -2.01 4.63
N ALA A 861 -34.06 -1.85 3.33
CA ALA A 861 -34.13 -2.91 2.33
C ALA A 861 -32.87 -3.80 2.33
N PHE A 862 -31.72 -3.26 2.74
CA PHE A 862 -30.45 -3.95 2.86
C PHE A 862 -29.98 -4.16 4.33
N SER A 863 -30.71 -3.60 5.30
CA SER A 863 -30.51 -3.83 6.75
C SER A 863 -30.86 -5.27 7.10
N THR A 864 -29.93 -5.94 7.78
CA THR A 864 -30.09 -7.33 8.23
C THR A 864 -29.71 -7.52 9.70
N ALA A 865 -29.93 -6.50 10.55
CA ALA A 865 -29.82 -6.66 12.00
C ALA A 865 -30.65 -7.86 12.46
N GLU A 866 -30.06 -8.75 13.28
CA GLU A 866 -30.78 -9.88 13.86
C GLU A 866 -32.00 -9.34 14.63
N GLY A 867 -33.21 -9.65 14.15
CA GLY A 867 -34.47 -9.12 14.67
C GLY A 867 -35.28 -8.24 13.70
N ALA A 868 -34.69 -7.72 12.61
CA ALA A 868 -35.44 -6.95 11.60
C ALA A 868 -36.25 -7.83 10.60
N GLY A 869 -36.15 -9.16 10.74
CA GLY A 869 -36.71 -10.15 9.82
C GLY A 869 -38.23 -10.15 9.66
N ASP A 870 -38.95 -9.52 10.59
CA ASP A 870 -40.43 -9.54 10.63
C ASP A 870 -41.08 -8.15 10.76
N GLU A 871 -40.34 -7.05 10.56
CA GLU A 871 -41.01 -5.73 10.51
C GLU A 871 -41.86 -5.65 9.22
N VAL A 872 -43.16 -5.82 9.41
CA VAL A 872 -44.19 -5.71 8.38
C VAL A 872 -44.07 -4.34 7.72
N LEU A 873 -43.62 -4.32 6.46
CA LEU A 873 -43.61 -3.11 5.64
C LEU A 873 -44.93 -2.37 5.82
N PRO A 874 -44.92 -1.06 6.13
CA PRO A 874 -46.11 -0.34 6.50
C PRO A 874 -47.24 -0.54 5.48
N PRO A 875 -48.52 -0.66 5.91
CA PRO A 875 -49.63 -0.99 5.00
C PRO A 875 -49.82 -0.02 3.83
N TRP A 876 -49.28 1.20 3.96
CA TRP A 876 -49.34 2.26 2.94
C TRP A 876 -48.32 2.09 1.80
N VAL A 877 -47.34 1.18 1.89
CA VAL A 877 -46.36 0.93 0.83
C VAL A 877 -47.04 0.22 -0.36
N PRO A 878 -46.99 0.77 -1.59
CA PRO A 878 -47.62 0.16 -2.75
C PRO A 878 -47.07 -1.25 -3.03
N ARG A 879 -47.96 -2.19 -3.40
CA ARG A 879 -47.61 -3.59 -3.69
C ARG A 879 -46.40 -3.78 -4.64
N PRO A 880 -46.25 -3.02 -5.75
CA PRO A 880 -45.09 -3.17 -6.63
C PRO A 880 -43.76 -2.81 -5.93
N ILE A 881 -43.77 -1.77 -5.09
CA ILE A 881 -42.59 -1.33 -4.33
C ILE A 881 -42.28 -2.34 -3.22
N LYS A 882 -43.32 -2.86 -2.53
CA LYS A 882 -43.17 -3.92 -1.54
C LYS A 882 -42.48 -5.16 -2.12
N LYS A 883 -42.93 -5.63 -3.30
CA LYS A 883 -42.31 -6.77 -3.99
C LYS A 883 -40.86 -6.50 -4.39
N PHE A 884 -40.56 -5.28 -4.85
CA PHE A 884 -39.18 -4.89 -5.17
C PHE A 884 -38.28 -4.92 -3.92
N ILE A 885 -38.75 -4.36 -2.79
CA ILE A 885 -38.01 -4.40 -1.52
C ILE A 885 -37.78 -5.85 -1.04
N GLU A 886 -38.78 -6.72 -1.17
CA GLU A 886 -38.64 -8.14 -0.84
C GLU A 886 -37.57 -8.84 -1.70
N ALA A 887 -37.50 -8.53 -3.00
CA ALA A 887 -36.45 -9.04 -3.89
C ALA A 887 -35.07 -8.45 -3.58
N ALA A 888 -34.99 -7.16 -3.25
CA ALA A 888 -33.75 -6.52 -2.80
C ALA A 888 -33.22 -7.15 -1.50
N ARG A 889 -34.11 -7.43 -0.53
CA ARG A 889 -33.77 -8.15 0.70
C ARG A 889 -33.25 -9.55 0.43
N ARG A 890 -33.88 -10.27 -0.50
CA ARG A 890 -33.45 -11.61 -0.91
C ARG A 890 -32.05 -11.58 -1.53
N LEU A 891 -31.78 -10.60 -2.39
CA LEU A 891 -30.46 -10.37 -2.96
C LEU A 891 -29.42 -10.00 -1.88
N GLY A 892 -29.79 -9.13 -0.94
CA GLY A 892 -28.94 -8.77 0.21
C GLY A 892 -28.61 -9.97 1.11
N ARG A 893 -29.55 -10.90 1.34
CA ARG A 893 -29.28 -12.15 2.05
C ARG A 893 -28.26 -13.02 1.32
N ALA A 894 -28.34 -13.12 0.00
CA ALA A 894 -27.35 -13.83 -0.80
C ALA A 894 -25.96 -13.20 -0.66
N ASN A 895 -25.84 -11.87 -0.75
CA ASN A 895 -24.58 -11.15 -0.52
C ASN A 895 -24.03 -11.39 0.90
N LYS A 896 -24.87 -11.34 1.93
CA LYS A 896 -24.47 -11.64 3.31
C LYS A 896 -23.91 -13.06 3.46
N ALA A 897 -24.50 -14.05 2.79
CA ALA A 897 -24.00 -15.42 2.78
C ALA A 897 -22.63 -15.53 2.08
N LEU A 898 -22.42 -14.80 0.98
CA LEU A 898 -21.12 -14.76 0.29
C LEU A 898 -20.02 -14.18 1.19
N ILE A 899 -20.29 -13.05 1.86
CA ILE A 899 -19.34 -12.40 2.77
C ILE A 899 -19.06 -13.28 4.00
N ALA A 900 -20.10 -13.92 4.54
CA ALA A 900 -19.98 -14.78 5.71
C ALA A 900 -19.08 -16.01 5.50
N PHE A 901 -18.78 -16.37 4.25
CA PHE A 901 -18.00 -17.57 3.93
C PHE A 901 -16.59 -17.52 4.52
N GLU A 902 -15.85 -16.45 4.23
CA GLU A 902 -14.47 -16.28 4.72
C GLU A 902 -14.43 -16.19 6.26
N ARG A 903 -15.39 -15.44 6.83
CA ARG A 903 -15.55 -15.30 8.29
C ARG A 903 -15.86 -16.62 9.00
N GLY A 904 -16.36 -17.63 8.27
CA GLY A 904 -16.67 -18.96 8.80
C GLY A 904 -15.44 -19.73 9.29
N PHE A 905 -14.23 -19.31 8.91
CA PHE A 905 -12.98 -19.92 9.35
C PHE A 905 -12.36 -19.28 10.60
N ILE A 906 -12.96 -18.20 11.13
CA ILE A 906 -12.48 -17.55 12.34
C ILE A 906 -12.83 -18.39 13.57
N SER A 907 -11.81 -18.72 14.35
CA SER A 907 -11.88 -19.43 15.62
C SER A 907 -11.41 -18.51 16.74
N GLU A 908 -12.25 -18.24 17.75
CA GLU A 908 -11.90 -17.33 18.85
C GLU A 908 -10.66 -17.79 19.65
N GLY A 909 -10.45 -19.10 19.76
CA GLY A 909 -9.26 -19.65 20.44
C GLY A 909 -7.98 -19.61 19.61
N GLY A 910 -8.02 -19.09 18.38
CA GLY A 910 -6.85 -18.94 17.52
C GLY A 910 -6.15 -20.25 17.16
N ILE A 911 -4.92 -20.09 16.65
CA ILE A 911 -3.95 -21.16 16.44
C ILE A 911 -3.05 -21.24 17.69
N LYS A 912 -2.73 -22.47 18.12
CA LYS A 912 -1.92 -22.73 19.31
C LYS A 912 -0.58 -21.97 19.25
N ASP A 913 -0.22 -21.31 20.36
CA ASP A 913 1.00 -20.50 20.57
C ASP A 913 1.05 -19.20 19.74
N ARG A 914 0.00 -18.91 18.97
CA ARG A 914 -0.09 -17.80 18.00
C ARG A 914 -1.53 -17.30 17.91
N GLU A 915 -2.19 -17.14 19.06
CA GLU A 915 -3.65 -17.00 19.19
C GLU A 915 -4.21 -15.72 18.52
N TRP A 916 -3.35 -14.75 18.22
CA TRP A 916 -3.69 -13.58 17.42
C TRP A 916 -4.20 -13.97 16.02
N TYR A 917 -3.64 -15.03 15.45
CA TYR A 917 -4.10 -15.62 14.19
C TYR A 917 -5.31 -16.52 14.43
N LYS A 918 -6.48 -16.09 13.95
CA LYS A 918 -7.77 -16.75 14.20
C LYS A 918 -8.29 -17.58 13.03
N HIS A 919 -7.77 -17.38 11.83
CA HIS A 919 -8.27 -18.00 10.62
C HIS A 919 -7.73 -19.43 10.44
N LEU A 920 -8.59 -20.44 10.61
CA LEU A 920 -8.19 -21.85 10.52
C LEU A 920 -8.15 -22.40 9.08
N GLY A 921 -8.52 -21.61 8.07
CA GLY A 921 -8.39 -22.02 6.66
C GLY A 921 -6.98 -21.80 6.11
N VAL A 922 -6.37 -20.68 6.48
CA VAL A 922 -5.04 -20.23 6.04
C VAL A 922 -4.48 -19.22 7.05
N ALA A 923 -3.18 -19.33 7.35
CA ALA A 923 -2.40 -18.38 8.16
C ALA A 923 -0.92 -18.47 7.76
N PRO A 924 -0.04 -17.55 8.17
CA PRO A 924 1.40 -17.76 8.03
C PRO A 924 1.83 -19.02 8.77
N GLY A 925 2.76 -19.78 8.19
CA GLY A 925 3.33 -20.96 8.82
C GLY A 925 4.26 -20.59 9.97
N LYS A 926 4.17 -21.31 11.10
CA LYS A 926 4.96 -21.05 12.33
C LYS A 926 6.45 -20.77 12.07
N TRP A 927 7.06 -21.54 11.17
CA TRP A 927 8.49 -21.46 10.84
C TRP A 927 8.81 -21.02 9.39
N LEU A 928 7.81 -20.55 8.64
CA LEU A 928 8.00 -20.13 7.24
C LEU A 928 8.18 -18.60 7.09
N GLY A 929 7.79 -17.82 8.11
CA GLY A 929 7.73 -16.37 8.01
C GLY A 929 6.52 -15.93 7.18
N TYR A 930 6.76 -15.34 6.01
CA TYR A 930 5.71 -14.82 5.11
C TYR A 930 4.91 -15.92 4.38
N GLY A 931 5.45 -17.14 4.30
CA GLY A 931 4.80 -18.27 3.61
C GLY A 931 3.48 -18.71 4.24
N ALA A 932 2.46 -18.92 3.41
CA ALA A 932 1.14 -19.39 3.84
C ALA A 932 1.13 -20.89 4.16
N THR A 933 0.38 -21.28 5.18
CA THR A 933 0.03 -22.67 5.49
C THR A 933 -1.48 -22.85 5.44
N THR A 934 -1.95 -23.84 4.69
CA THR A 934 -3.37 -24.22 4.64
C THR A 934 -3.73 -25.11 5.83
N PHE A 935 -4.91 -24.91 6.41
CA PHE A 935 -5.34 -25.56 7.65
C PHE A 935 -4.25 -25.53 8.74
N PRO A 936 -3.73 -24.34 9.08
CA PRO A 936 -2.48 -24.18 9.85
C PRO A 936 -2.48 -24.94 11.18
N ALA A 937 -3.54 -24.86 11.98
CA ALA A 937 -3.60 -25.57 13.27
C ALA A 937 -3.54 -27.10 13.09
N LEU A 938 -4.20 -27.64 12.08
CA LEU A 938 -4.17 -29.07 11.77
C LEU A 938 -2.80 -29.48 11.20
N THR A 939 -2.27 -28.70 10.26
CA THR A 939 -0.97 -28.94 9.63
C THR A 939 0.15 -28.93 10.67
N GLU A 940 0.18 -27.93 11.55
CA GLU A 940 1.20 -27.80 12.61
C GLU A 940 1.08 -28.93 13.65
N ALA A 941 -0.14 -29.38 13.97
CA ALA A 941 -0.34 -30.55 14.83
C ALA A 941 0.29 -31.84 14.26
N ILE A 942 0.32 -31.96 12.92
CA ILE A 942 0.92 -33.10 12.20
C ILE A 942 2.43 -32.92 12.07
N THR A 943 2.89 -31.78 11.54
CA THR A 943 4.28 -31.61 11.09
C THR A 943 5.22 -31.18 12.21
N ILE A 944 4.73 -30.38 13.17
CA ILE A 944 5.52 -29.81 14.26
C ILE A 944 5.30 -30.60 15.55
N GLU A 945 4.07 -30.66 16.03
CA GLU A 945 3.74 -31.26 17.33
C GLU A 945 3.76 -32.79 17.28
N LYS A 946 3.52 -33.37 16.09
CA LYS A 946 3.46 -34.81 15.84
C LYS A 946 2.56 -35.54 16.85
N ASN A 947 1.42 -34.93 17.20
CA ASN A 947 0.57 -35.36 18.31
C ASN A 947 -0.83 -35.73 17.81
N ILE A 948 -1.14 -37.03 17.80
CA ILE A 948 -2.43 -37.54 17.30
C ILE A 948 -3.65 -37.01 18.06
N THR A 949 -3.55 -36.82 19.39
CA THR A 949 -4.66 -36.28 20.18
C THR A 949 -4.97 -34.84 19.79
N LEU A 950 -3.92 -34.06 19.47
CA LEU A 950 -4.08 -32.70 18.98
C LEU A 950 -4.63 -32.69 17.55
N VAL A 951 -4.16 -33.58 16.68
CA VAL A 951 -4.69 -33.75 15.32
C VAL A 951 -6.19 -34.04 15.35
N ASP A 952 -6.64 -34.98 16.19
CA ASP A 952 -8.06 -35.31 16.36
C ASP A 952 -8.88 -34.16 16.93
N TYR A 953 -8.29 -33.35 17.82
CA TYR A 953 -8.93 -32.16 18.35
C TYR A 953 -9.10 -31.08 17.26
N GLU A 954 -8.04 -30.78 16.52
CA GLU A 954 -8.05 -29.75 15.47
C GLU A 954 -8.93 -30.15 14.29
N ALA A 955 -8.91 -31.42 13.88
CA ALA A 955 -9.81 -31.95 12.86
C ALA A 955 -11.28 -31.75 13.27
N ARG A 956 -11.67 -32.14 14.50
CA ARG A 956 -13.03 -31.93 15.02
C ARG A 956 -13.40 -30.45 15.13
N ARG A 957 -12.47 -29.60 15.56
CA ARG A 957 -12.67 -28.15 15.65
C ARG A 957 -12.97 -27.56 14.27
N LEU A 958 -12.16 -27.91 13.27
CA LEU A 958 -12.35 -27.49 11.88
C LEU A 958 -13.64 -28.04 11.27
N THR A 959 -13.97 -29.32 11.52
CA THR A 959 -15.26 -29.92 11.13
C THR A 959 -16.44 -29.12 11.69
N GLY A 960 -16.38 -28.74 12.97
CA GLY A 960 -17.41 -27.93 13.61
C GLY A 960 -17.61 -26.55 12.97
N LEU A 961 -16.51 -25.87 12.60
CA LEU A 961 -16.58 -24.58 11.90
C LEU A 961 -17.16 -24.73 10.49
N ILE A 962 -16.70 -25.72 9.72
CA ILE A 962 -17.18 -25.95 8.35
C ILE A 962 -18.66 -26.33 8.34
N ASN A 963 -19.14 -27.13 9.30
CA ASN A 963 -20.57 -27.45 9.42
C ASN A 963 -21.41 -26.20 9.71
N LYS A 964 -20.99 -25.37 10.69
CA LYS A 964 -21.66 -24.09 10.96
C LYS A 964 -21.65 -23.17 9.75
N LEU A 965 -20.56 -23.16 8.99
CA LEU A 965 -20.46 -22.40 7.76
C LEU A 965 -21.46 -22.92 6.71
N ALA A 966 -21.55 -24.23 6.50
CA ALA A 966 -22.52 -24.84 5.59
C ALA A 966 -23.96 -24.48 5.95
N GLU A 967 -24.31 -24.53 7.24
CA GLU A 967 -25.61 -24.09 7.76
C GLU A 967 -25.86 -22.61 7.46
N ARG A 968 -24.88 -21.74 7.73
CA ARG A 968 -24.99 -20.29 7.58
C ARG A 968 -25.20 -19.83 6.14
N ILE A 969 -24.57 -20.52 5.18
CA ILE A 969 -24.64 -20.13 3.75
C ILE A 969 -25.75 -20.83 2.99
N THR A 970 -26.36 -21.88 3.56
CA THR A 970 -27.46 -22.60 2.92
C THR A 970 -28.68 -21.68 2.82
N PRO A 971 -29.21 -21.42 1.61
CA PRO A 971 -30.40 -20.60 1.46
C PRO A 971 -31.61 -21.16 2.22
N THR A 972 -32.31 -20.29 2.96
CA THR A 972 -33.56 -20.58 3.69
C THR A 972 -34.80 -20.39 2.85
#